data_AF-A0A954XRK6-F1
#
_entry.id   AF-A0A954XRK6-F1
#
_cell.length_a   1.000
_cell.length_b   1.000
_cell.length_c   1.000
_cell.angle_alpha   90.00
_cell.angle_beta   90.00
_cell.angle_gamma   90.00
#
_symmetry.space_group_name_H-M   'P 1'
#
loop_
_entity.id
_entity.type
_entity.pdbx_description
1 polymer ?
#
loop_
_entity_poly.entity_id
_entity_poly.type
_entity_poly.pdbx_seq_one_letter_code
_entity_poly.pdbx_strand_id
1 'polypeptide(L)'
;MRFPSSAPCFRGRPVLLFSLPLAARLCFLLCLISNVAVSEELLTDIQRETRTDTVEQKLELLRQAYEAGRFDVALSLAESLKDTIQCDKLLRFDPGQPAFNIDEPIPVSELPSPWAAWAQGWQYVFPLQLTETAAMARRQEPVDLSFAFPDQLAIDLRREIRVARIERANGLLLEIPSQVYDVHRVGPKRYCRLVFFADAEPGSETDYLVFYGNALAELPQYKTDLQIRGDRYDLDVSNNHFVAQLSSQTGQLERLRYTRQHSLELFSGGKGHGEPPTIDWSNDYVDQNHYQKLRIRNWAEPPNYEVVQGPLMVRIRRWGFPHSPMHPVFTPSRMHIDQTYTFYAGKDYFLKEGTMEAVQDFEFTTMRDDEWVLSGYSFTDKLWIDGAGHLREGDVPADQAKSMRGVGFYHQASRDAFLALWLKHSAQGYDDLASAAPPTLHYHQHGQLWSRYPLGDGPQKFNRGTVISQKNAYSVAPFPEQDAAHHVENLQNRLLQPLAVAAGAIAPGTNPTATGRLARDGETPASGPLKTAIWDALREIRDEQLYRIDANLVDLGLVYDLRVHDGVAEILMTMPHRGRPVYQYFVTQGGGRNTEGIRERLLQIEGIEQVIVNFTWHPAWTPDLLTNAGRRSLGLPVGP
;
A
#
# COMPACT_ATOMS: atom_id res chain seq x y z
N MET A 1 37.37 -3.32 61.77
CA MET A 1 37.85 -4.49 62.54
C MET A 1 38.88 -5.26 61.69
N ARG A 2 39.35 -6.44 62.11
CA ARG A 2 40.57 -7.12 61.65
C ARG A 2 40.61 -7.52 60.14
N PHE A 3 41.83 -7.48 59.58
CA PHE A 3 42.33 -8.25 58.41
C PHE A 3 42.42 -9.77 58.70
N PRO A 4 42.89 -10.68 57.81
CA PRO A 4 43.37 -10.58 56.41
C PRO A 4 42.42 -11.35 55.42
N SER A 5 42.73 -11.88 54.23
CA SER A 5 43.95 -12.16 53.41
C SER A 5 43.55 -12.28 51.91
N SER A 6 44.34 -12.64 50.88
CA SER A 6 45.74 -13.13 50.74
C SER A 6 46.34 -12.70 49.36
N ALA A 7 47.65 -12.88 49.16
CA ALA A 7 48.39 -12.64 47.89
C ALA A 7 49.49 -13.73 47.73
N PRO A 8 50.07 -13.98 46.53
CA PRO A 8 51.13 -13.15 45.91
C PRO A 8 50.88 -12.87 44.40
N CYS A 9 51.41 -11.84 43.71
CA CYS A 9 52.75 -11.21 43.64
C CYS A 9 53.78 -11.95 42.74
N PHE A 10 54.14 -11.36 41.58
CA PHE A 10 55.52 -11.33 41.06
C PHE A 10 55.71 -10.20 40.02
N ARG A 11 56.95 -9.75 39.79
CA ARG A 11 57.34 -8.70 38.83
C ARG A 11 58.17 -9.28 37.67
N GLY A 12 58.01 -8.73 36.47
CA GLY A 12 58.89 -8.98 35.30
C GLY A 12 59.09 -7.70 34.47
N ARG A 13 60.24 -7.56 33.81
CA ARG A 13 60.57 -6.43 32.89
C ARG A 13 60.27 -6.82 31.43
N PRO A 14 60.02 -5.86 30.53
CA PRO A 14 59.87 -6.14 29.10
C PRO A 14 61.20 -6.58 28.47
N VAL A 15 61.12 -7.46 27.47
CA VAL A 15 62.22 -7.94 26.64
C VAL A 15 61.86 -7.71 25.17
N LEU A 16 62.83 -7.34 24.33
CA LEU A 16 62.59 -7.06 22.92
C LEU A 16 62.24 -8.34 22.13
N LEU A 17 61.27 -8.23 21.21
CA LEU A 17 60.94 -9.27 20.23
C LEU A 17 61.07 -8.71 18.81
N PHE A 18 62.31 -8.71 18.30
CA PHE A 18 62.67 -8.30 16.94
C PHE A 18 62.90 -9.53 16.04
N SER A 19 61.91 -10.43 15.95
CA SER A 19 62.08 -11.75 15.30
C SER A 19 60.76 -12.40 14.83
N LEU A 20 60.01 -11.75 13.94
CA LEU A 20 58.91 -12.36 13.17
C LEU A 20 58.95 -11.96 11.68
N PRO A 21 58.58 -12.85 10.74
CA PRO A 21 58.71 -12.63 9.31
C PRO A 21 57.67 -11.64 8.75
N LEU A 22 58.00 -11.01 7.63
CA LEU A 22 57.28 -9.85 7.06
C LEU A 22 55.79 -10.11 6.80
N ALA A 23 55.43 -11.32 6.35
CA ALA A 23 54.04 -11.70 6.07
C ALA A 23 53.12 -11.61 7.30
N ALA A 24 53.62 -11.93 8.50
CA ALA A 24 52.86 -11.83 9.73
C ALA A 24 52.55 -10.36 10.11
N ARG A 25 53.45 -9.42 9.77
CA ARG A 25 53.21 -7.98 9.96
C ARG A 25 52.16 -7.45 8.99
N LEU A 26 52.14 -7.92 7.74
CA LEU A 26 51.11 -7.51 6.77
C LEU A 26 49.70 -7.96 7.21
N CYS A 27 49.57 -9.20 7.67
CA CYS A 27 48.28 -9.74 8.11
C CYS A 27 47.74 -9.00 9.35
N PHE A 28 48.59 -8.68 10.33
CA PHE A 28 48.19 -7.90 11.50
C PHE A 28 47.85 -6.43 11.15
N LEU A 29 48.49 -5.85 10.14
CA LEU A 29 48.19 -4.49 9.68
C LEU A 29 46.86 -4.44 8.92
N LEU A 30 46.55 -5.46 8.10
CA LEU A 30 45.27 -5.58 7.40
C LEU A 30 44.09 -5.78 8.37
N CYS A 31 44.22 -6.65 9.37
CA CYS A 31 43.18 -6.83 10.40
C CYS A 31 43.00 -5.62 11.35
N LEU A 32 43.90 -4.63 11.31
CA LEU A 32 43.74 -3.36 12.03
C LEU A 32 43.15 -2.24 11.16
N ILE A 33 42.99 -2.44 9.85
CA ILE A 33 42.31 -1.49 8.95
C ILE A 33 40.79 -1.74 8.91
N SER A 34 40.33 -2.95 9.27
CA SER A 34 38.92 -3.31 9.38
C SER A 34 38.19 -2.75 10.62
N ASN A 35 38.84 -1.88 11.41
CA ASN A 35 38.20 -1.09 12.46
C ASN A 35 38.52 0.39 12.22
N VAL A 36 37.73 1.04 11.37
CA VAL A 36 37.74 2.51 11.26
C VAL A 36 37.29 3.08 12.59
N ALA A 37 38.20 3.72 13.32
CA ALA A 37 37.87 4.50 14.50
C ALA A 37 37.13 5.78 14.07
N VAL A 38 35.82 5.64 13.84
CA VAL A 38 34.92 6.77 13.57
C VAL A 38 35.01 7.72 14.76
N SER A 39 35.44 8.97 14.53
CA SER A 39 35.59 9.94 15.63
C SER A 39 34.23 10.29 16.24
N GLU A 40 34.20 10.69 17.51
CA GLU A 40 32.99 11.23 18.16
C GLU A 40 32.41 12.42 17.37
N GLU A 41 33.28 13.20 16.73
CA GLU A 41 32.92 14.32 15.85
C GLU A 41 32.21 13.85 14.57
N LEU A 42 32.57 12.69 13.98
CA LEU A 42 31.85 12.11 12.85
C LEU A 42 30.54 11.42 13.30
N LEU A 43 30.54 10.77 14.47
CA LEU A 43 29.35 10.13 15.04
C LEU A 43 28.25 11.15 15.37
N THR A 44 28.63 12.34 15.85
CA THR A 44 27.69 13.45 16.09
C THR A 44 27.25 14.16 14.81
N ASP A 45 28.10 14.22 13.77
CA ASP A 45 27.76 14.79 12.45
C ASP A 45 26.72 13.95 11.67
N ILE A 46 26.56 12.67 12.03
CA ILE A 46 25.65 11.70 11.38
C ILE A 46 24.29 11.59 12.10
N GLN A 47 24.18 11.94 13.39
CA GLN A 47 22.93 11.83 14.17
C GLN A 47 21.80 12.69 13.57
N ARG A 48 20.67 12.06 13.22
CA ARG A 48 19.48 12.73 12.66
C ARG A 48 18.97 13.84 13.58
N GLU A 49 19.06 13.60 14.88
CA GLU A 49 18.58 14.47 15.97
C GLU A 49 19.36 15.80 16.06
N THR A 50 20.55 15.90 15.44
CA THR A 50 21.29 17.18 15.31
C THR A 50 20.94 17.94 14.03
N ARG A 51 20.05 17.38 13.19
CA ARG A 51 19.73 17.86 11.83
C ARG A 51 18.24 18.03 11.54
N THR A 52 17.34 17.58 12.44
CA THR A 52 15.92 17.93 12.41
C THR A 52 15.45 18.40 13.78
N ASP A 53 14.68 19.47 13.81
CA ASP A 53 13.89 19.83 15.00
C ASP A 53 12.82 18.76 15.25
N THR A 54 12.46 18.55 16.52
CA THR A 54 11.38 17.67 16.91
C THR A 54 9.99 18.30 16.70
N VAL A 55 8.93 17.47 16.80
CA VAL A 55 7.54 17.93 16.79
C VAL A 55 7.30 19.01 17.86
N GLU A 56 7.82 18.81 19.06
CA GLU A 56 7.65 19.71 20.21
C GLU A 56 8.37 21.05 19.99
N GLN A 57 9.58 21.02 19.43
CA GLN A 57 10.34 22.22 19.08
C GLN A 57 9.62 23.04 17.99
N LYS A 58 9.12 22.38 16.92
CA LYS A 58 8.36 23.04 15.85
C LYS A 58 7.03 23.60 16.35
N LEU A 59 6.32 22.90 17.24
CA LEU A 59 5.09 23.39 17.87
C LEU A 59 5.33 24.66 18.71
N GLU A 60 6.40 24.69 19.50
CA GLU A 60 6.74 25.87 20.31
C GLU A 60 7.16 27.07 19.45
N LEU A 61 7.96 26.84 18.40
CA LEU A 61 8.29 27.87 17.41
C LEU A 61 7.04 28.41 16.69
N LEU A 62 6.10 27.53 16.33
CA LEU A 62 4.83 27.90 15.67
C LEU A 62 3.99 28.77 16.61
N ARG A 63 3.86 28.36 17.88
CA ARG A 63 3.17 29.12 18.93
C ARG A 63 3.76 30.52 19.10
N GLN A 64 5.09 30.63 19.24
CA GLN A 64 5.80 31.91 19.35
C GLN A 64 5.60 32.79 18.10
N ALA A 65 5.67 32.22 16.89
CA ALA A 65 5.46 32.95 15.65
C ALA A 65 4.01 33.47 15.53
N TYR A 66 3.02 32.66 15.93
CA TYR A 66 1.61 33.04 15.94
C TYR A 66 1.31 34.14 16.96
N GLU A 67 1.77 34.00 18.20
CA GLU A 67 1.60 35.01 19.26
C GLU A 67 2.29 36.34 18.93
N ALA A 68 3.41 36.31 18.19
CA ALA A 68 4.09 37.49 17.67
C ALA A 68 3.45 38.08 16.37
N GLY A 69 2.33 37.52 15.88
CA GLY A 69 1.66 37.96 14.65
C GLY A 69 2.44 37.69 13.36
N ARG A 70 3.46 36.83 13.39
CA ARG A 70 4.32 36.48 12.24
C ARG A 70 3.71 35.33 11.43
N PHE A 71 2.52 35.56 10.90
CA PHE A 71 1.69 34.50 10.32
C PHE A 71 2.37 33.70 9.19
N ASP A 72 3.15 34.33 8.30
CA ASP A 72 3.89 33.63 7.24
C ASP A 72 4.90 32.60 7.79
N VAL A 73 5.49 32.91 8.95
CA VAL A 73 6.42 32.02 9.66
C VAL A 73 5.65 30.89 10.35
N ALA A 74 4.49 31.19 10.95
CA ALA A 74 3.62 30.17 11.54
C ALA A 74 3.08 29.19 10.48
N LEU A 75 2.73 29.66 9.29
CA LEU A 75 2.34 28.82 8.14
C LEU A 75 3.51 27.96 7.65
N SER A 76 4.70 28.54 7.50
CA SER A 76 5.91 27.79 7.12
C SER A 76 6.29 26.71 8.14
N LEU A 77 6.06 26.98 9.43
CA LEU A 77 6.26 26.02 10.53
C LEU A 77 5.17 24.94 10.56
N ALA A 78 3.93 25.24 10.14
CA ALA A 78 2.86 24.25 10.05
C ALA A 78 3.15 23.19 8.96
N GLU A 79 3.60 23.61 7.76
CA GLU A 79 4.03 22.65 6.73
C GLU A 79 5.31 21.91 7.13
N SER A 80 6.30 22.59 7.72
CA SER A 80 7.52 21.93 8.25
C SER A 80 7.23 20.93 9.38
N LEU A 81 6.16 21.15 10.15
CA LEU A 81 5.66 20.21 11.16
C LEU A 81 4.95 19.01 10.50
N LYS A 82 4.16 19.24 9.45
CA LYS A 82 3.52 18.18 8.64
C LYS A 82 4.57 17.24 8.04
N ASP A 83 5.65 17.77 7.45
CA ASP A 83 6.77 16.97 6.91
C ASP A 83 7.42 16.09 7.98
N THR A 84 7.68 16.63 9.18
CA THR A 84 8.20 15.85 10.31
C THR A 84 7.23 14.75 10.75
N ILE A 85 5.93 15.02 10.83
CA ILE A 85 4.92 14.03 11.18
C ILE A 85 4.80 12.93 10.11
N GLN A 86 4.94 13.27 8.82
CA GLN A 86 4.96 12.28 7.74
C GLN A 86 6.22 11.39 7.79
N CYS A 87 7.39 11.98 8.06
CA CYS A 87 8.63 11.22 8.26
C CYS A 87 8.54 10.28 9.47
N ASP A 88 8.04 10.78 10.60
CA ASP A 88 7.91 10.01 11.83
C ASP A 88 6.79 8.96 11.75
N LYS A 89 5.74 9.15 10.93
CA LYS A 89 4.73 8.11 10.63
C LYS A 89 5.36 6.86 10.01
N LEU A 90 6.33 7.04 9.11
CA LEU A 90 7.06 5.94 8.48
C LEU A 90 8.05 5.31 9.47
N LEU A 91 8.86 6.12 10.16
CA LEU A 91 9.88 5.64 11.09
C LEU A 91 9.31 5.02 12.38
N ARG A 92 8.06 5.32 12.73
CA ARG A 92 7.34 4.81 13.91
C ARG A 92 6.07 4.03 13.52
N PHE A 93 6.06 3.40 12.35
CA PHE A 93 4.93 2.59 11.88
C PHE A 93 4.54 1.51 12.91
N ASP A 94 3.25 1.44 13.24
CA ASP A 94 2.68 0.33 14.01
C ASP A 94 2.05 -0.68 13.04
N PRO A 95 2.62 -1.90 12.90
CA PRO A 95 2.09 -2.93 12.02
C PRO A 95 0.85 -3.63 12.57
N GLY A 96 0.51 -3.42 13.84
CA GLY A 96 -0.44 -4.24 14.57
C GLY A 96 -0.03 -5.72 14.59
N GLN A 97 -1.03 -6.61 14.60
CA GLN A 97 -0.79 -8.05 14.47
C GLN A 97 -0.83 -8.46 12.97
N PRO A 98 0.27 -8.98 12.40
CA PRO A 98 0.24 -9.54 11.05
C PRO A 98 -0.55 -10.86 11.03
N ALA A 99 -1.14 -11.22 9.89
CA ALA A 99 -1.78 -12.51 9.71
C ALA A 99 -0.78 -13.67 9.83
N PHE A 100 0.45 -13.47 9.34
CA PHE A 100 1.54 -14.44 9.43
C PHE A 100 2.85 -13.78 9.87
N ASN A 101 3.59 -14.45 10.74
CA ASN A 101 4.85 -13.98 11.30
C ASN A 101 5.91 -15.08 11.12
N ILE A 102 6.93 -14.79 10.32
CA ILE A 102 7.84 -15.78 9.73
C ILE A 102 9.13 -15.86 10.56
N ASP A 103 9.02 -16.28 11.82
CA ASP A 103 10.17 -16.38 12.74
C ASP A 103 11.08 -17.58 12.44
N GLU A 104 10.52 -18.69 11.95
CA GLU A 104 11.25 -19.92 11.58
C GLU A 104 11.15 -20.14 10.06
N PRO A 105 12.15 -19.73 9.26
CA PRO A 105 12.08 -19.80 7.80
C PRO A 105 12.43 -21.19 7.28
N ILE A 106 11.51 -21.81 6.52
CA ILE A 106 11.70 -23.16 5.96
C ILE A 106 12.55 -23.05 4.66
N PRO A 107 13.69 -23.76 4.54
CA PRO A 107 14.49 -23.76 3.33
C PRO A 107 13.78 -24.40 2.13
N VAL A 108 13.98 -23.85 0.93
CA VAL A 108 13.50 -24.45 -0.34
C VAL A 108 14.06 -25.85 -0.57
N SER A 109 15.21 -26.20 0.01
CA SER A 109 15.78 -27.56 -0.02
C SER A 109 14.99 -28.62 0.75
N GLU A 110 14.01 -28.23 1.58
CA GLU A 110 13.11 -29.16 2.27
C GLU A 110 11.85 -29.48 1.45
N LEU A 111 11.62 -28.77 0.33
CA LEU A 111 10.57 -29.13 -0.63
C LEU A 111 10.94 -30.42 -1.38
N PRO A 112 9.93 -31.20 -1.83
CA PRO A 112 10.16 -32.35 -2.70
C PRO A 112 10.95 -31.94 -3.95
N SER A 113 11.88 -32.80 -4.40
CA SER A 113 12.91 -32.43 -5.38
C SER A 113 12.42 -31.74 -6.66
N PRO A 114 11.28 -32.09 -7.27
CA PRO A 114 10.75 -31.37 -8.44
C PRO A 114 10.37 -29.91 -8.13
N TRP A 115 9.82 -29.63 -6.95
CA TRP A 115 9.47 -28.29 -6.51
C TRP A 115 10.72 -27.50 -6.09
N ALA A 116 11.66 -28.13 -5.38
CA ALA A 116 12.94 -27.51 -5.02
C ALA A 116 13.80 -27.13 -6.24
N ALA A 117 13.81 -27.98 -7.29
CA ALA A 117 14.49 -27.68 -8.55
C ALA A 117 13.79 -26.55 -9.33
N TRP A 118 12.46 -26.53 -9.35
CA TRP A 118 11.69 -25.45 -9.98
C TRP A 118 11.89 -24.10 -9.27
N ALA A 119 12.00 -24.10 -7.94
CA ALA A 119 12.24 -22.93 -7.11
C ALA A 119 13.74 -22.56 -6.98
N GLN A 120 14.64 -23.13 -7.77
CA GLN A 120 16.08 -22.86 -7.69
C GLN A 120 16.38 -21.35 -7.76
N GLY A 121 17.19 -20.85 -6.81
CA GLY A 121 17.51 -19.43 -6.65
C GLY A 121 16.77 -18.77 -5.48
N TRP A 122 15.62 -19.31 -5.07
CA TRP A 122 14.90 -18.89 -3.88
C TRP A 122 15.40 -19.65 -2.65
N GLN A 123 15.62 -18.95 -1.54
CA GLN A 123 16.17 -19.55 -0.33
C GLN A 123 15.09 -20.20 0.54
N TYR A 124 13.93 -19.55 0.67
CA TYR A 124 12.92 -19.92 1.67
C TYR A 124 11.50 -20.00 1.11
N VAL A 125 10.64 -20.71 1.84
CA VAL A 125 9.23 -20.92 1.51
C VAL A 125 8.37 -20.90 2.76
N PHE A 126 7.15 -20.37 2.65
CA PHE A 126 6.10 -20.47 3.67
C PHE A 126 4.85 -21.15 3.09
N PRO A 127 4.46 -22.35 3.58
CA PRO A 127 3.20 -22.98 3.21
C PRO A 127 1.99 -22.20 3.76
N LEU A 128 1.02 -21.94 2.91
CA LEU A 128 -0.22 -21.21 3.20
C LEU A 128 -1.40 -22.08 2.76
N GLN A 129 -2.40 -22.26 3.63
CA GLN A 129 -3.64 -22.94 3.29
C GLN A 129 -4.81 -21.95 3.33
N LEU A 130 -5.68 -22.04 2.32
CA LEU A 130 -6.95 -21.32 2.25
C LEU A 130 -8.11 -22.32 2.28
N THR A 131 -9.09 -22.10 3.16
CA THR A 131 -10.28 -22.97 3.30
C THR A 131 -11.54 -22.21 2.91
N GLU A 132 -12.33 -22.81 2.02
CA GLU A 132 -13.66 -22.34 1.65
C GLU A 132 -14.68 -22.78 2.70
N THR A 133 -15.36 -21.83 3.32
CA THR A 133 -16.23 -22.07 4.49
C THR A 133 -17.70 -21.73 4.25
N ALA A 134 -18.05 -21.10 3.13
CA ALA A 134 -19.42 -20.67 2.82
C ALA A 134 -20.20 -21.69 1.95
N ALA A 135 -19.55 -22.78 1.54
CA ALA A 135 -20.02 -23.71 0.51
C ALA A 135 -20.24 -23.03 -0.86
N MET A 136 -19.36 -22.08 -1.21
CA MET A 136 -19.44 -21.28 -2.43
C MET A 136 -18.18 -21.41 -3.30
N ALA A 137 -18.35 -21.65 -4.60
CA ALA A 137 -17.23 -21.71 -5.52
C ALA A 137 -16.52 -20.35 -5.63
N ARG A 138 -15.20 -20.33 -5.46
CA ARG A 138 -14.35 -19.13 -5.54
C ARG A 138 -13.56 -19.14 -6.83
N ARG A 139 -13.55 -18.00 -7.52
CA ARG A 139 -12.86 -17.80 -8.80
C ARG A 139 -12.13 -16.47 -8.77
N GLN A 140 -10.80 -16.54 -8.80
CA GLN A 140 -9.89 -15.40 -8.67
C GLN A 140 -10.24 -14.49 -7.47
N GLU A 141 -10.59 -15.07 -6.33
CA GLU A 141 -10.96 -14.35 -5.10
C GLU A 141 -9.77 -13.51 -4.61
N PRO A 142 -9.90 -12.19 -4.43
CA PRO A 142 -8.81 -11.38 -3.90
C PRO A 142 -8.50 -11.73 -2.44
N VAL A 143 -7.32 -12.30 -2.21
CA VAL A 143 -6.77 -12.63 -0.90
C VAL A 143 -5.67 -11.63 -0.60
N ASP A 144 -5.83 -10.85 0.47
CA ASP A 144 -4.94 -9.75 0.87
C ASP A 144 -4.52 -9.92 2.34
N LEU A 145 -3.24 -10.20 2.56
CA LEU A 145 -2.70 -10.73 3.82
C LEU A 145 -1.49 -9.94 4.30
N SER A 146 -1.42 -9.65 5.60
CA SER A 146 -0.25 -9.04 6.23
C SER A 146 0.77 -10.08 6.69
N PHE A 147 2.03 -9.89 6.31
CA PHE A 147 3.16 -10.74 6.68
C PHE A 147 4.20 -9.93 7.45
N ALA A 148 4.92 -10.59 8.35
CA ALA A 148 6.13 -10.08 9.00
C ALA A 148 7.30 -11.05 8.81
N PHE A 149 8.44 -10.53 8.35
CA PHE A 149 9.67 -11.29 8.11
C PHE A 149 10.83 -10.67 8.90
N PRO A 150 11.76 -11.45 9.46
CA PRO A 150 13.06 -10.96 9.90
C PRO A 150 13.80 -10.24 8.77
N ASP A 151 14.33 -9.05 9.06
CA ASP A 151 14.90 -8.09 8.09
C ASP A 151 16.06 -8.66 7.25
N GLN A 152 16.78 -9.64 7.79
CA GLN A 152 17.90 -10.31 7.11
C GLN A 152 17.48 -11.31 6.01
N LEU A 153 16.19 -11.66 5.89
CA LEU A 153 15.74 -12.69 4.95
C LEU A 153 15.42 -12.17 3.54
N ALA A 154 15.33 -10.84 3.34
CA ALA A 154 15.12 -10.22 2.03
C ALA A 154 15.58 -8.74 2.03
N ILE A 155 16.14 -8.28 0.90
CA ILE A 155 16.57 -6.90 0.68
C ILE A 155 15.41 -6.02 0.20
N ASP A 156 14.51 -6.55 -0.66
CA ASP A 156 13.29 -5.88 -1.11
C ASP A 156 12.14 -6.88 -1.31
N LEU A 157 11.17 -6.92 -0.38
CA LEU A 157 10.01 -7.83 -0.43
C LEU A 157 9.15 -7.68 -1.71
N ARG A 158 9.23 -6.55 -2.44
CA ARG A 158 8.50 -6.34 -3.70
C ARG A 158 9.09 -7.14 -4.85
N ARG A 159 10.42 -7.32 -4.84
CA ARG A 159 11.14 -8.22 -5.76
C ARG A 159 11.19 -9.64 -5.21
N GLU A 160 11.28 -9.80 -3.89
CA GLU A 160 11.62 -11.03 -3.20
C GLU A 160 10.44 -11.77 -2.54
N ILE A 161 9.23 -11.62 -3.08
CA ILE A 161 8.11 -12.52 -2.79
C ILE A 161 7.47 -13.00 -4.10
N ARG A 162 7.16 -14.30 -4.16
CA ARG A 162 6.29 -14.93 -5.17
C ARG A 162 5.29 -15.86 -4.50
N VAL A 163 4.18 -16.13 -5.17
CA VAL A 163 3.17 -17.10 -4.71
C VAL A 163 3.00 -18.17 -5.78
N ALA A 164 2.90 -19.43 -5.35
CA ALA A 164 2.57 -20.55 -6.21
C ALA A 164 1.39 -21.35 -5.63
N ARG A 165 0.55 -21.92 -6.49
CA ARG A 165 -0.55 -22.82 -6.12
C ARG A 165 -0.11 -24.28 -6.30
N ILE A 166 -0.49 -25.15 -5.36
CA ILE A 166 -0.37 -26.61 -5.50
C ILE A 166 -1.69 -27.15 -6.06
N GLU A 167 -1.65 -27.77 -7.24
CA GLU A 167 -2.80 -28.47 -7.79
C GLU A 167 -2.92 -29.88 -7.19
N ARG A 168 -3.80 -30.05 -6.18
CA ARG A 168 -3.99 -31.32 -5.43
C ARG A 168 -4.23 -32.56 -6.32
N ALA A 169 -4.75 -32.39 -7.54
CA ALA A 169 -5.09 -33.51 -8.45
C ALA A 169 -3.88 -34.18 -9.14
N ASN A 170 -2.77 -33.45 -9.31
CA ASN A 170 -1.58 -33.87 -10.08
C ASN A 170 -0.26 -33.51 -9.38
N GLY A 171 -0.32 -32.82 -8.23
CA GLY A 171 0.81 -32.28 -7.48
C GLY A 171 1.60 -31.20 -8.23
N LEU A 172 1.00 -30.57 -9.24
CA LEU A 172 1.64 -29.56 -10.07
C LEU A 172 1.75 -28.23 -9.30
N LEU A 173 2.97 -27.72 -9.20
CA LEU A 173 3.26 -26.41 -8.63
C LEU A 173 3.31 -25.36 -9.76
N LEU A 174 2.50 -24.30 -9.65
CA LEU A 174 2.39 -23.22 -10.62
C LEU A 174 2.56 -21.86 -9.94
N GLU A 175 3.46 -21.00 -10.44
CA GLU A 175 3.51 -19.58 -10.06
C GLU A 175 2.17 -18.91 -10.44
N ILE A 176 1.62 -18.12 -9.52
CA ILE A 176 0.43 -17.30 -9.76
C ILE A 176 0.77 -15.82 -9.59
N PRO A 177 0.07 -14.91 -10.30
CA PRO A 177 0.20 -13.47 -10.07
C PRO A 177 0.07 -13.09 -8.59
N SER A 178 0.97 -12.21 -8.15
CA SER A 178 1.05 -11.70 -6.79
C SER A 178 1.44 -10.22 -6.82
N GLN A 179 1.15 -9.48 -5.75
CA GLN A 179 1.55 -8.09 -5.61
C GLN A 179 1.83 -7.78 -4.14
N VAL A 180 3.01 -7.23 -3.86
CA VAL A 180 3.41 -6.78 -2.53
C VAL A 180 3.30 -5.26 -2.46
N TYR A 181 2.76 -4.77 -1.36
CA TYR A 181 2.62 -3.34 -1.07
C TYR A 181 2.70 -3.08 0.43
N ASP A 182 2.61 -1.81 0.83
CA ASP A 182 2.60 -1.39 2.24
C ASP A 182 3.81 -1.96 3.01
N VAL A 183 5.01 -1.80 2.43
CA VAL A 183 6.26 -2.35 2.94
C VAL A 183 6.88 -1.39 3.95
N HIS A 184 6.92 -1.80 5.22
CA HIS A 184 7.43 -1.00 6.33
C HIS A 184 8.51 -1.75 7.10
N ARG A 185 9.41 -1.04 7.77
CA ARG A 185 10.48 -1.64 8.56
C ARG A 185 10.50 -1.17 10.01
N VAL A 186 10.26 -2.10 10.93
CA VAL A 186 10.15 -1.84 12.37
C VAL A 186 11.12 -2.75 13.13
N GLY A 187 12.19 -2.15 13.66
CA GLY A 187 13.25 -2.89 14.37
C GLY A 187 13.91 -3.96 13.50
N PRO A 188 14.04 -5.22 13.97
CA PRO A 188 14.62 -6.33 13.23
C PRO A 188 13.65 -6.99 12.23
N LYS A 189 12.46 -6.42 11.98
CA LYS A 189 11.44 -7.00 11.09
C LYS A 189 11.00 -6.05 9.99
N ARG A 190 10.67 -6.65 8.84
CA ARG A 190 9.96 -6.03 7.72
C ARG A 190 8.55 -6.56 7.68
N TYR A 191 7.62 -5.66 7.43
CA TYR A 191 6.19 -5.93 7.31
C TYR A 191 5.76 -5.61 5.89
N CYS A 192 4.81 -6.37 5.35
CA CYS A 192 4.20 -6.05 4.07
C CYS A 192 2.78 -6.60 3.96
N ARG A 193 2.01 -6.08 3.02
CA ARG A 193 0.77 -6.70 2.54
C ARG A 193 1.03 -7.42 1.21
N LEU A 194 0.51 -8.63 1.10
CA LEU A 194 0.60 -9.50 -0.07
C LEU A 194 -0.81 -9.77 -0.58
N VAL A 195 -1.11 -9.33 -1.81
CA VAL A 195 -2.34 -9.68 -2.51
C VAL A 195 -2.07 -10.68 -3.63
N PHE A 196 -2.93 -11.70 -3.73
CA PHE A 196 -2.99 -12.66 -4.85
C PHE A 196 -4.43 -13.11 -5.07
N PHE A 197 -4.70 -13.82 -6.17
CA PHE A 197 -6.04 -14.31 -6.51
C PHE A 197 -6.15 -15.82 -6.32
N ALA A 198 -7.17 -16.26 -5.58
CA ALA A 198 -7.39 -17.67 -5.23
C ALA A 198 -8.59 -18.29 -5.97
N ASP A 199 -8.45 -19.54 -6.39
CA ASP A 199 -9.58 -20.38 -6.83
C ASP A 199 -9.81 -21.48 -5.79
N ALA A 200 -11.07 -21.80 -5.48
CA ALA A 200 -11.44 -22.89 -4.58
C ALA A 200 -12.84 -23.43 -4.92
N GLU A 201 -13.09 -24.72 -4.68
CA GLU A 201 -14.42 -25.33 -4.75
C GLU A 201 -15.18 -25.18 -3.43
N PRO A 202 -16.53 -25.29 -3.42
CA PRO A 202 -17.35 -25.28 -2.21
C PRO A 202 -16.81 -26.21 -1.11
N GLY A 203 -16.57 -25.68 0.09
CA GLY A 203 -16.10 -26.47 1.23
C GLY A 203 -14.70 -27.08 1.09
N SER A 204 -13.89 -26.64 0.11
CA SER A 204 -12.56 -27.19 -0.16
C SER A 204 -11.42 -26.41 0.51
N GLU A 205 -10.31 -27.10 0.76
CA GLU A 205 -9.02 -26.49 1.05
C GLU A 205 -8.19 -26.36 -0.23
N THR A 206 -7.38 -25.30 -0.32
CA THR A 206 -6.41 -25.09 -1.40
C THR A 206 -5.09 -24.61 -0.82
N ASP A 207 -3.98 -25.20 -1.28
CA ASP A 207 -2.65 -24.97 -0.70
C ASP A 207 -1.77 -24.15 -1.65
N TYR A 208 -1.00 -23.24 -1.06
CA TYR A 208 -0.13 -22.29 -1.73
C TYR A 208 1.24 -22.29 -1.05
N LEU A 209 2.28 -21.94 -1.81
CA LEU A 209 3.64 -21.74 -1.33
C LEU A 209 4.05 -20.29 -1.59
N VAL A 210 4.39 -19.55 -0.53
CA VAL A 210 4.93 -18.19 -0.62
C VAL A 210 6.45 -18.28 -0.57
N PHE A 211 7.12 -18.01 -1.69
CA PHE A 211 8.58 -18.09 -1.82
C PHE A 211 9.23 -16.73 -1.56
N TYR A 212 10.38 -16.72 -0.87
CA TYR A 212 11.10 -15.49 -0.53
C TYR A 212 12.61 -15.68 -0.38
N GLY A 213 13.33 -14.56 -0.29
CA GLY A 213 14.79 -14.49 -0.10
C GLY A 213 15.57 -14.82 -1.38
N ASN A 214 15.47 -13.94 -2.38
CA ASN A 214 16.27 -14.02 -3.60
C ASN A 214 16.70 -12.59 -4.00
N ALA A 215 17.83 -12.13 -3.45
CA ALA A 215 18.32 -10.76 -3.62
C ALA A 215 18.44 -10.29 -5.09
N LEU A 216 18.59 -11.23 -6.03
CA LEU A 216 18.72 -10.99 -7.46
C LEU A 216 17.38 -10.95 -8.22
N ALA A 217 16.26 -11.24 -7.54
CA ALA A 217 14.93 -11.23 -8.13
C ALA A 217 14.51 -9.87 -8.71
N GLU A 218 13.61 -9.89 -9.68
CA GLU A 218 13.10 -8.70 -10.40
C GLU A 218 11.72 -8.29 -9.88
N LEU A 219 11.24 -7.10 -10.25
CA LEU A 219 9.82 -6.78 -10.10
C LEU A 219 9.01 -7.61 -11.13
N PRO A 220 8.06 -8.45 -10.70
CA PRO A 220 7.42 -9.41 -11.58
C PRO A 220 6.50 -8.75 -12.61
N GLN A 221 6.67 -9.10 -13.88
CA GLN A 221 5.83 -8.63 -14.99
C GLN A 221 4.60 -9.54 -15.20
N TYR A 222 3.70 -9.57 -14.24
CA TYR A 222 2.43 -10.29 -14.40
C TYR A 222 1.52 -9.58 -15.42
N LYS A 223 0.89 -10.37 -16.30
CA LYS A 223 -0.13 -9.87 -17.22
C LYS A 223 -1.39 -9.46 -16.45
N THR A 224 -2.01 -8.37 -16.85
CA THR A 224 -3.23 -7.84 -16.23
C THR A 224 -4.09 -7.11 -17.26
N ASP A 225 -5.38 -6.96 -16.95
CA ASP A 225 -6.28 -6.03 -17.63
C ASP A 225 -6.33 -4.65 -16.95
N LEU A 226 -5.78 -4.54 -15.73
CA LEU A 226 -5.77 -3.32 -14.92
C LEU A 226 -4.80 -2.28 -15.50
N GLN A 227 -5.34 -1.23 -16.11
CA GLN A 227 -4.62 -0.11 -16.69
C GLN A 227 -4.81 1.16 -15.86
N ILE A 228 -3.75 1.94 -15.72
CA ILE A 228 -3.68 3.15 -14.90
C ILE A 228 -3.21 4.30 -15.80
N ARG A 229 -3.84 5.47 -15.70
CA ARG A 229 -3.35 6.73 -16.29
C ARG A 229 -3.51 7.86 -15.27
N GLY A 230 -2.73 8.92 -15.43
CA GLY A 230 -2.66 10.01 -14.46
C GLY A 230 -1.54 9.82 -13.44
N ASP A 231 -1.61 10.55 -12.32
CA ASP A 231 -0.54 10.63 -11.34
C ASP A 231 -1.07 11.04 -9.94
N ARG A 232 -0.41 10.60 -8.87
CA ARG A 232 -0.86 10.79 -7.48
C ARG A 232 -2.30 10.25 -7.32
N TYR A 233 -3.21 11.02 -6.74
CA TYR A 233 -4.63 10.71 -6.57
C TYR A 233 -5.49 11.01 -7.83
N ASP A 234 -4.92 11.67 -8.84
CA ASP A 234 -5.58 12.01 -10.10
C ASP A 234 -5.38 10.85 -11.09
N LEU A 235 -6.26 9.85 -11.03
CA LEU A 235 -6.12 8.59 -11.77
C LEU A 235 -7.39 8.21 -12.55
N ASP A 236 -7.20 7.83 -13.81
CA ASP A 236 -8.09 6.90 -14.51
C ASP A 236 -7.62 5.47 -14.16
N VAL A 237 -8.48 4.68 -13.52
CA VAL A 237 -8.24 3.26 -13.24
C VAL A 237 -9.24 2.44 -14.03
N SER A 238 -8.77 1.50 -14.85
CA SER A 238 -9.62 0.73 -15.75
C SER A 238 -9.26 -0.75 -15.80
N ASN A 239 -10.24 -1.61 -16.04
CA ASN A 239 -10.07 -3.03 -16.28
C ASN A 239 -11.03 -3.50 -17.40
N ASN A 240 -11.22 -4.80 -17.61
CA ASN A 240 -12.12 -5.31 -18.66
C ASN A 240 -13.61 -4.95 -18.49
N HIS A 241 -14.04 -4.38 -17.35
CA HIS A 241 -15.45 -4.11 -17.03
C HIS A 241 -15.79 -2.61 -16.97
N PHE A 242 -14.86 -1.77 -16.49
CA PHE A 242 -15.10 -0.33 -16.34
C PHE A 242 -13.84 0.54 -16.44
N VAL A 243 -14.06 1.84 -16.62
CA VAL A 243 -13.09 2.93 -16.42
C VAL A 243 -13.63 3.82 -15.29
N ALA A 244 -12.96 3.80 -14.14
CA ALA A 244 -13.22 4.65 -12.99
C ALA A 244 -12.29 5.87 -13.07
N GLN A 245 -12.87 7.04 -13.36
CA GLN A 245 -12.15 8.31 -13.49
C GLN A 245 -12.24 9.06 -12.17
N LEU A 246 -11.11 9.22 -11.47
CA LEU A 246 -11.05 10.02 -10.24
C LEU A 246 -10.92 11.53 -10.59
N SER A 247 -11.45 12.38 -9.72
CA SER A 247 -11.42 13.83 -9.87
C SER A 247 -10.00 14.37 -9.59
N SER A 248 -9.44 15.08 -10.57
CA SER A 248 -8.09 15.68 -10.48
C SER A 248 -7.93 16.72 -9.36
N GLN A 249 -9.04 17.21 -8.80
CA GLN A 249 -9.04 18.11 -7.63
C GLN A 249 -9.07 17.35 -6.29
N THR A 250 -9.70 16.17 -6.20
CA THR A 250 -10.08 15.59 -4.89
C THR A 250 -9.84 14.09 -4.71
N GLY A 251 -9.47 13.36 -5.77
CA GLY A 251 -9.39 11.90 -5.76
C GLY A 251 -10.74 11.20 -5.48
N GLN A 252 -11.85 11.93 -5.54
CA GLN A 252 -13.21 11.38 -5.48
C GLN A 252 -13.54 10.70 -6.81
N LEU A 253 -14.33 9.61 -6.83
CA LEU A 253 -14.78 9.02 -8.09
C LEU A 253 -15.69 10.00 -8.84
N GLU A 254 -15.20 10.49 -9.98
CA GLU A 254 -15.90 11.49 -10.78
C GLU A 254 -16.87 10.85 -11.76
N ARG A 255 -16.39 9.88 -12.54
CA ARG A 255 -17.16 9.17 -13.57
C ARG A 255 -16.87 7.69 -13.54
N LEU A 256 -17.84 6.88 -13.99
CA LEU A 256 -17.68 5.45 -14.17
C LEU A 256 -18.24 5.05 -15.53
N ARG A 257 -17.36 4.76 -16.50
CA ARG A 257 -17.72 4.25 -17.84
C ARG A 257 -17.69 2.73 -17.86
N TYR A 258 -18.68 2.08 -18.46
CA TYR A 258 -18.71 0.63 -18.63
C TYR A 258 -18.07 0.27 -19.98
N THR A 259 -17.32 -0.83 -20.06
CA THR A 259 -16.59 -1.27 -21.26
C THR A 259 -17.45 -2.04 -22.28
N ARG A 260 -18.76 -2.17 -22.03
CA ARG A 260 -19.71 -2.92 -22.87
C ARG A 260 -19.97 -2.22 -24.22
N GLN A 261 -20.61 -2.94 -25.15
CA GLN A 261 -20.85 -2.52 -26.54
C GLN A 261 -21.53 -1.15 -26.72
N HIS A 262 -22.37 -0.72 -25.78
CA HIS A 262 -23.06 0.58 -25.78
C HIS A 262 -22.46 1.59 -24.77
N SER A 263 -21.39 1.19 -24.07
CA SER A 263 -20.53 1.99 -23.19
C SER A 263 -21.24 3.06 -22.34
N LEU A 264 -22.06 2.62 -21.38
CA LEU A 264 -22.75 3.52 -20.45
C LEU A 264 -21.75 4.35 -19.62
N GLU A 265 -21.97 5.67 -19.50
CA GLU A 265 -21.25 6.53 -18.56
C GLU A 265 -22.17 6.96 -17.40
N LEU A 266 -21.69 6.76 -16.17
CA LEU A 266 -22.25 7.37 -14.97
C LEU A 266 -21.48 8.65 -14.64
N PHE A 267 -22.20 9.77 -14.48
CA PHE A 267 -21.66 11.08 -14.15
C PHE A 267 -22.67 11.90 -13.32
N SER A 268 -22.17 12.89 -12.58
CA SER A 268 -23.02 13.94 -11.98
C SER A 268 -22.91 15.22 -12.80
N GLY A 269 -24.05 15.84 -13.08
CA GLY A 269 -24.17 17.00 -13.99
C GLY A 269 -25.44 17.83 -13.78
N GLY A 270 -26.17 17.58 -12.69
CA GLY A 270 -27.31 18.38 -12.28
C GLY A 270 -26.90 19.79 -11.82
N LYS A 271 -27.88 20.66 -11.59
CA LYS A 271 -27.65 22.02 -11.07
C LYS A 271 -27.39 22.06 -9.55
N GLY A 272 -26.96 20.94 -8.97
CA GLY A 272 -26.84 20.74 -7.52
C GLY A 272 -25.72 21.58 -6.92
N HIS A 273 -26.09 22.62 -6.17
CA HIS A 273 -25.25 23.42 -5.27
C HIS A 273 -23.96 24.07 -5.82
N GLY A 274 -23.64 23.92 -7.11
CA GLY A 274 -22.35 24.32 -7.68
C GLY A 274 -21.20 23.38 -7.29
N GLU A 275 -21.50 22.12 -6.95
CA GLU A 275 -20.51 21.13 -6.51
C GLU A 275 -19.66 20.58 -7.67
N PRO A 276 -18.46 20.02 -7.39
CA PRO A 276 -17.69 19.26 -8.37
C PRO A 276 -18.51 18.10 -8.99
N PRO A 277 -18.27 17.73 -10.25
CA PRO A 277 -19.14 16.83 -11.05
C PRO A 277 -19.07 15.33 -10.66
N THR A 278 -18.79 15.05 -9.39
CA THR A 278 -18.49 13.71 -8.87
C THR A 278 -19.72 12.86 -8.65
N ILE A 279 -19.62 11.53 -8.82
CA ILE A 279 -20.73 10.60 -8.56
C ILE A 279 -20.80 10.10 -7.11
N ASP A 280 -19.66 9.78 -6.46
CA ASP A 280 -19.64 9.57 -5.00
C ASP A 280 -19.69 10.94 -4.33
N TRP A 281 -20.76 11.20 -3.58
CA TRP A 281 -21.03 12.47 -2.91
C TRP A 281 -20.59 12.51 -1.44
N SER A 282 -20.29 11.34 -0.87
CA SER A 282 -19.84 11.12 0.49
C SER A 282 -18.30 11.20 0.63
N ASN A 283 -17.70 11.28 1.82
CA ASN A 283 -18.32 11.42 3.15
C ASN A 283 -18.42 12.90 3.59
N ASP A 284 -19.44 13.23 4.38
CA ASP A 284 -19.70 14.61 4.82
C ASP A 284 -20.50 14.69 6.13
N TYR A 285 -20.56 15.89 6.72
CA TYR A 285 -21.54 16.21 7.75
C TYR A 285 -22.09 17.64 7.64
N VAL A 286 -23.22 17.90 8.32
CA VAL A 286 -23.86 19.21 8.44
C VAL A 286 -23.73 19.70 9.87
N ASP A 287 -23.11 20.86 10.04
CA ASP A 287 -22.89 21.55 11.31
C ASP A 287 -24.22 21.91 12.01
N GLN A 288 -24.18 22.18 13.31
CA GLN A 288 -25.36 22.39 14.14
C GLN A 288 -26.31 23.47 13.55
N ASN A 289 -27.62 23.28 13.74
CA ASN A 289 -28.68 24.16 13.23
C ASN A 289 -28.70 24.31 11.70
N HIS A 290 -28.19 23.31 10.97
CA HIS A 290 -28.00 23.30 9.52
C HIS A 290 -27.11 24.45 8.97
N TYR A 291 -26.21 25.03 9.78
CA TYR A 291 -25.47 26.24 9.38
C TYR A 291 -24.59 26.05 8.13
N GLN A 292 -23.94 24.89 7.97
CA GLN A 292 -23.06 24.59 6.83
C GLN A 292 -22.88 23.08 6.62
N LYS A 293 -22.77 22.61 5.35
CA LYS A 293 -22.41 21.23 4.98
C LYS A 293 -20.90 21.14 4.70
N LEU A 294 -20.13 20.47 5.55
CA LEU A 294 -18.69 20.26 5.38
C LEU A 294 -18.42 18.94 4.65
N ARG A 295 -17.72 19.01 3.51
CA ARG A 295 -17.47 17.85 2.62
C ARG A 295 -15.97 17.64 2.42
N ILE A 296 -15.53 16.38 2.22
CA ILE A 296 -14.19 16.12 1.67
C ILE A 296 -14.06 16.60 0.21
N ARG A 297 -15.18 16.69 -0.52
CA ARG A 297 -15.24 17.24 -1.89
C ARG A 297 -15.07 18.75 -1.99
N ASN A 298 -15.01 19.46 -0.85
CA ASN A 298 -14.67 20.87 -0.76
C ASN A 298 -13.14 21.10 -0.59
N TRP A 299 -12.33 20.05 -0.60
CA TRP A 299 -10.86 20.16 -0.65
C TRP A 299 -10.41 20.80 -1.98
N ALA A 300 -9.44 21.72 -1.92
CA ALA A 300 -8.77 22.24 -3.12
C ALA A 300 -7.78 21.24 -3.70
N GLU A 301 -7.08 20.52 -2.81
CA GLU A 301 -6.46 19.21 -3.06
C GLU A 301 -6.55 18.35 -1.78
N PRO A 302 -6.47 17.01 -1.86
CA PRO A 302 -6.54 16.14 -0.68
C PRO A 302 -5.40 16.46 0.29
N PRO A 303 -5.68 16.85 1.56
CA PRO A 303 -4.65 17.29 2.50
C PRO A 303 -3.53 16.25 2.73
N ASN A 304 -3.90 14.97 2.67
CA ASN A 304 -3.02 13.81 2.66
C ASN A 304 -3.63 12.70 1.79
N TYR A 305 -2.80 11.87 1.16
CA TYR A 305 -3.21 10.73 0.36
C TYR A 305 -2.11 9.66 0.27
N GLU A 306 -2.49 8.43 -0.05
CA GLU A 306 -1.65 7.25 -0.26
C GLU A 306 -2.13 6.51 -1.50
N VAL A 307 -1.21 6.06 -2.36
CA VAL A 307 -1.51 5.41 -3.63
C VAL A 307 -0.68 4.15 -3.78
N VAL A 308 -1.35 3.03 -4.05
CA VAL A 308 -0.75 1.75 -4.37
C VAL A 308 -1.14 1.39 -5.79
N GLN A 309 -0.15 0.98 -6.59
CA GLN A 309 -0.31 0.56 -7.97
C GLN A 309 0.40 -0.79 -8.17
N GLY A 310 -0.15 -1.63 -9.04
CA GLY A 310 0.42 -2.92 -9.42
C GLY A 310 -0.54 -3.77 -10.25
N PRO A 311 -0.13 -4.99 -10.63
CA PRO A 311 -0.84 -5.78 -11.64
C PRO A 311 -2.15 -6.39 -11.16
N LEU A 312 -2.41 -6.51 -9.85
CA LEU A 312 -3.64 -7.12 -9.33
C LEU A 312 -4.59 -6.10 -8.71
N MET A 313 -4.05 -5.02 -8.16
CA MET A 313 -4.77 -4.14 -7.27
C MET A 313 -4.23 -2.70 -7.33
N VAL A 314 -5.16 -1.74 -7.39
CA VAL A 314 -4.89 -0.31 -7.31
C VAL A 314 -5.74 0.27 -6.17
N ARG A 315 -5.10 0.95 -5.22
CA ARG A 315 -5.75 1.49 -4.01
C ARG A 315 -5.37 2.96 -3.84
N ILE A 316 -6.38 3.81 -3.70
CA ILE A 316 -6.25 5.25 -3.50
C ILE A 316 -6.92 5.60 -2.19
N ARG A 317 -6.13 6.00 -1.19
CA ARG A 317 -6.55 6.44 0.12
C ARG A 317 -6.31 7.94 0.26
N ARG A 318 -7.21 8.66 0.93
CA ARG A 318 -7.13 10.11 1.17
C ARG A 318 -7.81 10.49 2.47
N TRP A 319 -7.22 11.40 3.23
CA TRP A 319 -7.72 11.73 4.58
C TRP A 319 -7.41 13.16 5.03
N GLY A 320 -8.27 13.67 5.91
CA GLY A 320 -8.16 15.00 6.52
C GLY A 320 -9.47 15.48 7.15
N PHE A 321 -9.52 16.75 7.50
CA PHE A 321 -10.76 17.41 7.95
C PHE A 321 -11.54 17.95 6.73
N PRO A 322 -12.86 17.74 6.65
CA PRO A 322 -13.68 18.24 5.54
C PRO A 322 -13.78 19.77 5.56
N HIS A 323 -13.95 20.37 4.38
CA HIS A 323 -13.96 21.83 4.25
C HIS A 323 -15.37 22.42 4.23
N SER A 324 -15.52 23.58 4.89
CA SER A 324 -16.68 24.46 4.77
C SER A 324 -16.80 25.03 3.34
N PRO A 325 -18.01 25.35 2.85
CA PRO A 325 -18.19 26.14 1.61
C PRO A 325 -17.53 27.53 1.66
N MET A 326 -17.24 28.04 2.85
CA MET A 326 -16.54 29.32 3.08
C MET A 326 -15.10 29.12 3.60
N HIS A 327 -14.46 27.97 3.36
CA HIS A 327 -13.06 27.75 3.73
C HIS A 327 -12.14 28.82 3.08
N PRO A 328 -11.16 29.41 3.81
CA PRO A 328 -10.69 29.05 5.16
C PRO A 328 -11.36 29.83 6.31
N VAL A 329 -12.47 30.55 6.11
CA VAL A 329 -13.18 31.28 7.19
C VAL A 329 -13.68 30.33 8.28
N PHE A 330 -14.04 29.10 7.92
CA PHE A 330 -14.37 28.03 8.87
C PHE A 330 -13.51 26.78 8.63
N THR A 331 -12.67 26.45 9.60
CA THR A 331 -11.66 25.38 9.58
C THR A 331 -11.77 24.43 10.80
N PRO A 332 -12.94 23.83 11.08
CA PRO A 332 -13.13 23.03 12.30
C PRO A 332 -12.44 21.66 12.22
N SER A 333 -11.33 21.50 12.95
CA SER A 333 -10.69 20.20 13.21
C SER A 333 -11.52 19.33 14.17
N ARG A 334 -12.72 18.93 13.73
CA ARG A 334 -13.74 18.22 14.54
C ARG A 334 -13.96 16.77 14.12
N MET A 335 -14.20 16.55 12.84
CA MET A 335 -14.40 15.24 12.23
C MET A 335 -13.23 14.92 11.29
N HIS A 336 -12.35 14.02 11.69
CA HIS A 336 -11.37 13.44 10.78
C HIS A 336 -12.05 12.43 9.86
N ILE A 337 -11.83 12.52 8.54
CA ILE A 337 -12.43 11.61 7.56
C ILE A 337 -11.31 10.92 6.79
N ASP A 338 -11.38 9.59 6.73
CA ASP A 338 -10.62 8.74 5.80
C ASP A 338 -11.56 8.20 4.73
N GLN A 339 -11.12 8.16 3.48
CA GLN A 339 -11.78 7.39 2.43
C GLN A 339 -10.75 6.72 1.52
N THR A 340 -11.00 5.44 1.23
CA THR A 340 -10.18 4.64 0.34
C THR A 340 -11.03 3.96 -0.74
N TYR A 341 -10.58 4.00 -1.99
CA TYR A 341 -11.06 3.13 -3.06
C TYR A 341 -10.08 1.98 -3.28
N THR A 342 -10.56 0.81 -3.71
CA THR A 342 -9.69 -0.30 -4.16
C THR A 342 -10.31 -1.00 -5.37
N PHE A 343 -9.55 -1.02 -6.46
CA PHE A 343 -9.88 -1.61 -7.75
C PHE A 343 -9.04 -2.86 -7.96
N TYR A 344 -9.61 -3.90 -8.55
CA TYR A 344 -8.95 -5.18 -8.81
C TYR A 344 -8.95 -5.54 -10.30
N ALA A 345 -7.91 -6.23 -10.74
CA ALA A 345 -7.84 -6.85 -12.06
C ALA A 345 -9.01 -7.85 -12.24
N GLY A 346 -9.63 -7.87 -13.43
CA GLY A 346 -10.69 -8.79 -13.82
C GLY A 346 -12.01 -8.70 -13.04
N LYS A 347 -12.20 -7.74 -12.11
CA LYS A 347 -13.43 -7.62 -11.30
C LYS A 347 -14.40 -6.57 -11.80
N ASP A 348 -15.69 -6.93 -11.84
CA ASP A 348 -16.82 -6.06 -12.15
C ASP A 348 -17.32 -5.25 -10.94
N TYR A 349 -16.50 -5.17 -9.88
CA TYR A 349 -16.74 -4.33 -8.70
C TYR A 349 -15.45 -3.68 -8.20
N PHE A 350 -15.62 -2.57 -7.49
CA PHE A 350 -14.58 -1.95 -6.67
C PHE A 350 -15.04 -1.83 -5.22
N LEU A 351 -14.10 -1.65 -4.29
CA LEU A 351 -14.40 -1.40 -2.89
C LEU A 351 -14.30 0.09 -2.57
N LYS A 352 -15.20 0.60 -1.73
CA LYS A 352 -15.01 1.82 -0.93
C LYS A 352 -14.86 1.39 0.52
N GLU A 353 -13.90 1.96 1.21
CA GLU A 353 -13.75 1.92 2.65
C GLU A 353 -13.67 3.36 3.16
N GLY A 354 -14.05 3.60 4.42
CA GLY A 354 -13.87 4.92 5.01
C GLY A 354 -14.24 4.98 6.49
N THR A 355 -13.68 5.96 7.17
CA THR A 355 -13.96 6.23 8.59
C THR A 355 -14.26 7.70 8.82
N MET A 356 -15.00 7.97 9.90
CA MET A 356 -15.37 9.31 10.35
C MET A 356 -15.18 9.34 11.87
N GLU A 357 -14.13 10.03 12.34
CA GLU A 357 -13.67 10.07 13.73
C GLU A 357 -13.85 11.46 14.34
N ALA A 358 -14.51 11.53 15.50
CA ALA A 358 -14.57 12.75 16.30
C ALA A 358 -13.28 12.95 17.11
N VAL A 359 -12.44 13.91 16.70
CA VAL A 359 -11.19 14.24 17.43
C VAL A 359 -11.42 15.16 18.64
N GLN A 360 -12.62 15.74 18.76
CA GLN A 360 -13.12 16.50 19.91
C GLN A 360 -14.64 16.29 20.03
N ASP A 361 -15.22 16.60 21.20
CA ASP A 361 -16.69 16.64 21.37
C ASP A 361 -17.31 17.72 20.48
N PHE A 362 -18.37 17.39 19.74
CA PHE A 362 -19.16 18.38 19.00
C PHE A 362 -20.59 17.91 18.66
N GLU A 363 -21.44 18.87 18.35
CA GLU A 363 -22.82 18.67 17.91
C GLU A 363 -22.97 18.97 16.40
N PHE A 364 -23.83 18.21 15.74
CA PHE A 364 -24.11 18.30 14.31
C PHE A 364 -25.58 17.93 14.03
N THR A 365 -26.05 18.02 12.79
CA THR A 365 -27.47 17.75 12.47
C THR A 365 -27.68 16.61 11.48
N THR A 366 -26.66 16.25 10.68
CA THR A 366 -26.69 15.00 9.88
C THR A 366 -25.28 14.67 9.35
N MET A 367 -25.03 13.41 9.01
CA MET A 367 -23.82 12.95 8.33
C MET A 367 -24.15 11.88 7.29
N ARG A 368 -23.28 11.70 6.30
CA ARG A 368 -23.43 10.71 5.21
C ARG A 368 -22.12 9.99 4.94
N ASP A 369 -22.19 8.66 4.84
CA ASP A 369 -21.06 7.76 4.60
C ASP A 369 -21.19 6.93 3.29
N ASP A 370 -22.35 7.00 2.62
CA ASP A 370 -22.63 6.39 1.32
C ASP A 370 -23.73 7.21 0.57
N GLU A 371 -23.35 8.28 -0.12
CA GLU A 371 -24.21 9.16 -0.94
C GLU A 371 -23.75 9.10 -2.41
N TRP A 372 -24.64 8.80 -3.36
CA TRP A 372 -24.30 8.69 -4.79
C TRP A 372 -25.32 9.39 -5.67
N VAL A 373 -24.86 10.23 -6.61
CA VAL A 373 -25.73 11.07 -7.46
C VAL A 373 -25.38 10.90 -8.94
N LEU A 374 -26.37 10.48 -9.72
CA LEU A 374 -26.25 10.07 -11.11
C LEU A 374 -27.24 10.88 -11.97
N SER A 375 -26.75 11.96 -12.59
CA SER A 375 -27.63 12.93 -13.27
C SER A 375 -28.05 12.53 -14.69
N GLY A 376 -27.48 11.44 -15.23
CA GLY A 376 -27.77 10.95 -16.59
C GLY A 376 -29.15 10.29 -16.76
N TYR A 377 -29.87 9.99 -15.67
CA TYR A 377 -31.09 9.15 -15.68
C TYR A 377 -30.89 7.79 -16.38
N SER A 378 -29.72 7.19 -16.16
CA SER A 378 -29.20 6.00 -16.84
C SER A 378 -29.97 4.70 -16.57
N PHE A 379 -30.86 4.67 -15.58
CA PHE A 379 -31.57 3.48 -15.13
C PHE A 379 -33.09 3.66 -15.18
N THR A 380 -33.85 2.56 -15.20
CA THR A 380 -35.32 2.59 -15.21
C THR A 380 -35.92 2.16 -13.88
N ASP A 381 -35.21 1.33 -13.11
CA ASP A 381 -35.75 0.60 -11.97
C ASP A 381 -34.81 0.61 -10.76
N LYS A 382 -35.39 0.30 -9.59
CA LYS A 382 -34.73 0.30 -8.29
C LYS A 382 -34.38 -1.12 -7.86
N LEU A 383 -33.21 -1.27 -7.25
CA LEU A 383 -32.79 -2.50 -6.55
C LEU A 383 -32.49 -2.20 -5.08
N TRP A 384 -32.83 -3.14 -4.21
CA TRP A 384 -32.41 -3.13 -2.80
C TRP A 384 -32.28 -4.55 -2.27
N ILE A 385 -31.45 -4.73 -1.25
CA ILE A 385 -31.28 -6.02 -0.57
C ILE A 385 -31.93 -5.91 0.81
N ASP A 386 -32.82 -6.85 1.15
CA ASP A 386 -33.53 -6.87 2.42
C ASP A 386 -32.64 -7.33 3.60
N GLY A 387 -33.15 -7.21 4.82
CA GLY A 387 -32.41 -7.59 6.03
C GLY A 387 -32.05 -9.08 6.12
N ALA A 388 -32.82 -9.97 5.48
CA ALA A 388 -32.49 -11.39 5.38
C ALA A 388 -31.39 -11.65 4.33
N GLY A 389 -31.22 -10.73 3.36
CA GLY A 389 -30.19 -10.77 2.34
C GLY A 389 -30.70 -11.06 0.93
N HIS A 390 -32.01 -11.01 0.68
CA HIS A 390 -32.58 -11.24 -0.65
C HIS A 390 -32.67 -9.96 -1.45
N LEU A 391 -32.45 -10.04 -2.75
CA LEU A 391 -32.64 -8.92 -3.67
C LEU A 391 -34.14 -8.67 -3.90
N ARG A 392 -34.49 -7.38 -3.99
CA ARG A 392 -35.84 -6.86 -4.19
C ARG A 392 -35.80 -5.77 -5.26
N GLU A 393 -36.86 -5.73 -6.06
CA GLU A 393 -37.08 -4.69 -7.08
C GLU A 393 -38.11 -3.67 -6.62
N GLY A 394 -38.01 -2.43 -7.10
CA GLY A 394 -38.99 -1.37 -6.85
C GLY A 394 -38.78 -0.63 -5.52
N ASP A 395 -39.88 -0.13 -4.95
CA ASP A 395 -39.85 0.70 -3.74
C ASP A 395 -39.51 -0.09 -2.46
N VAL A 396 -38.86 0.58 -1.52
CA VAL A 396 -38.50 0.03 -0.20
C VAL A 396 -39.63 0.28 0.79
N PRO A 397 -40.21 -0.76 1.43
CA PRO A 397 -41.16 -0.60 2.52
C PRO A 397 -40.56 0.18 3.70
N ALA A 398 -41.33 1.11 4.27
CA ALA A 398 -40.84 2.03 5.30
C ALA A 398 -40.36 1.34 6.59
N ASP A 399 -40.91 0.16 6.89
CA ASP A 399 -40.51 -0.75 7.97
C ASP A 399 -39.18 -1.47 7.70
N GLN A 400 -38.84 -1.71 6.43
CA GLN A 400 -37.60 -2.39 6.02
C GLN A 400 -36.47 -1.43 5.67
N ALA A 401 -36.77 -0.14 5.45
CA ALA A 401 -35.79 0.86 5.06
C ALA A 401 -34.57 0.95 5.99
N LYS A 402 -34.72 0.73 7.30
CA LYS A 402 -33.59 0.76 8.26
C LYS A 402 -32.73 -0.50 8.28
N SER A 403 -33.25 -1.63 7.79
CA SER A 403 -32.62 -2.96 7.83
C SER A 403 -32.10 -3.44 6.47
N MET A 404 -32.08 -2.57 5.46
CA MET A 404 -31.48 -2.85 4.15
C MET A 404 -30.01 -3.33 4.27
N ARG A 405 -29.59 -4.19 3.36
CA ARG A 405 -28.22 -4.72 3.22
C ARG A 405 -27.53 -4.28 1.92
N GLY A 406 -28.19 -3.49 1.10
CA GLY A 406 -27.66 -2.99 -0.17
C GLY A 406 -28.70 -2.22 -0.96
N VAL A 407 -28.24 -1.46 -1.95
CA VAL A 407 -29.04 -0.55 -2.76
C VAL A 407 -28.46 -0.43 -4.17
N GLY A 408 -29.30 -0.18 -5.17
CA GLY A 408 -28.84 0.13 -6.51
C GLY A 408 -29.97 0.46 -7.48
N PHE A 409 -29.61 0.42 -8.76
CA PHE A 409 -30.51 0.63 -9.89
C PHE A 409 -30.21 -0.36 -11.01
N TYR A 410 -31.17 -0.60 -11.89
CA TYR A 410 -30.94 -1.26 -13.19
C TYR A 410 -31.74 -0.66 -14.33
N HIS A 411 -31.33 -0.93 -15.56
CA HIS A 411 -32.04 -0.54 -16.79
C HIS A 411 -32.66 -1.75 -17.48
N GLN A 412 -33.99 -1.77 -17.66
CA GLN A 412 -34.74 -2.89 -18.23
C GLN A 412 -34.24 -3.36 -19.60
N ALA A 413 -33.90 -2.45 -20.52
CA ALA A 413 -33.42 -2.84 -21.86
C ALA A 413 -31.94 -3.29 -21.92
N SER A 414 -30.99 -2.47 -21.46
CA SER A 414 -29.55 -2.79 -21.58
C SER A 414 -29.04 -3.81 -20.55
N ARG A 415 -29.80 -4.04 -19.46
CA ARG A 415 -29.39 -4.87 -18.32
C ARG A 415 -28.13 -4.37 -17.61
N ASP A 416 -27.80 -3.08 -17.77
CA ASP A 416 -26.84 -2.41 -16.91
C ASP A 416 -27.43 -2.19 -15.51
N ALA A 417 -26.59 -2.33 -14.49
CA ALA A 417 -26.92 -2.04 -13.11
C ALA A 417 -25.73 -1.41 -12.37
N PHE A 418 -26.04 -0.63 -11.33
CA PHE A 418 -25.06 -0.12 -10.38
C PHE A 418 -25.55 -0.43 -8.96
N LEU A 419 -24.77 -1.22 -8.22
CA LEU A 419 -25.20 -1.88 -6.98
C LEU A 419 -24.16 -1.68 -5.86
N ALA A 420 -24.56 -0.99 -4.79
CA ALA A 420 -23.84 -0.95 -3.53
C ALA A 420 -24.22 -2.16 -2.66
N LEU A 421 -23.27 -3.08 -2.48
CA LEU A 421 -23.34 -4.23 -1.60
C LEU A 421 -22.65 -3.85 -0.29
N TRP A 422 -23.41 -3.73 0.80
CA TRP A 422 -22.86 -3.33 2.08
C TRP A 422 -22.18 -4.53 2.77
N LEU A 423 -20.91 -4.36 3.18
CA LEU A 423 -20.09 -5.46 3.70
C LEU A 423 -19.79 -5.31 5.20
N LYS A 424 -19.44 -4.10 5.65
CA LYS A 424 -19.25 -3.80 7.08
C LYS A 424 -19.68 -2.37 7.37
N HIS A 425 -20.59 -2.23 8.33
CA HIS A 425 -20.90 -0.96 8.98
C HIS A 425 -20.75 -1.15 10.48
N SER A 426 -19.99 -0.29 11.15
CA SER A 426 -19.72 -0.40 12.58
C SER A 426 -19.42 0.96 13.20
N ALA A 427 -19.91 1.16 14.41
CA ALA A 427 -19.61 2.33 15.23
C ALA A 427 -18.82 1.90 16.49
N GLN A 428 -17.98 2.80 16.97
CA GLN A 428 -17.32 2.72 18.27
C GLN A 428 -17.67 4.00 19.04
N GLY A 429 -18.16 3.87 20.27
CA GLY A 429 -18.61 5.02 21.06
C GLY A 429 -19.91 5.67 20.55
N TYR A 430 -20.76 4.90 19.87
CA TYR A 430 -22.14 5.23 19.48
C TYR A 430 -22.87 3.92 19.16
N ASP A 431 -24.10 3.73 19.64
CA ASP A 431 -24.77 2.41 19.63
C ASP A 431 -25.82 2.25 18.51
N ASP A 432 -26.52 3.31 18.11
CA ASP A 432 -27.67 3.26 17.19
C ASP A 432 -27.30 3.52 15.70
N LEU A 433 -26.68 2.54 15.03
CA LEU A 433 -26.48 2.61 13.57
C LEU A 433 -27.72 2.17 12.78
N ALA A 434 -28.26 3.07 11.95
CA ALA A 434 -29.28 2.78 10.95
C ALA A 434 -28.65 2.54 9.56
N SER A 435 -29.27 1.70 8.74
CA SER A 435 -28.84 1.42 7.36
C SER A 435 -29.86 1.90 6.33
N ALA A 436 -30.40 3.11 6.52
CA ALA A 436 -31.41 3.68 5.62
C ALA A 436 -30.79 4.45 4.45
N ALA A 437 -30.99 3.94 3.23
CA ALA A 437 -30.63 4.60 1.96
C ALA A 437 -31.55 4.18 0.79
N PRO A 438 -32.88 4.43 0.85
CA PRO A 438 -33.79 3.99 -0.22
C PRO A 438 -33.47 4.66 -1.57
N PRO A 439 -33.37 3.89 -2.67
CA PRO A 439 -33.03 4.42 -4.00
C PRO A 439 -34.15 5.28 -4.59
N THR A 440 -33.75 6.39 -5.21
CA THR A 440 -34.66 7.38 -5.79
C THR A 440 -34.33 7.60 -7.27
N LEU A 441 -35.30 7.30 -8.16
CA LEU A 441 -35.13 7.46 -9.61
C LEU A 441 -35.24 8.93 -10.08
N HIS A 442 -35.94 9.78 -9.31
CA HIS A 442 -36.20 11.17 -9.68
C HIS A 442 -36.09 12.09 -8.45
N TYR A 443 -34.87 12.43 -8.05
CA TYR A 443 -34.63 13.51 -7.10
C TYR A 443 -34.48 14.85 -7.83
N HIS A 444 -35.24 15.85 -7.40
CA HIS A 444 -35.31 17.16 -8.06
C HIS A 444 -33.91 17.81 -8.17
N GLN A 445 -33.58 18.31 -9.38
CA GLN A 445 -32.30 18.94 -9.75
C GLN A 445 -31.02 18.07 -9.70
N HIS A 446 -31.08 16.85 -9.15
CA HIS A 446 -29.91 15.99 -8.95
C HIS A 446 -29.88 14.74 -9.85
N GLY A 447 -31.03 14.10 -10.07
CA GLY A 447 -31.14 12.90 -10.91
C GLY A 447 -31.52 11.65 -10.14
N GLN A 448 -30.82 10.55 -10.40
CA GLN A 448 -30.95 9.28 -9.70
C GLN A 448 -29.98 9.26 -8.52
N LEU A 449 -30.44 8.91 -7.31
CA LEU A 449 -29.57 8.87 -6.14
C LEU A 449 -30.00 7.89 -5.05
N TRP A 450 -29.06 7.53 -4.19
CA TRP A 450 -29.31 7.12 -2.81
C TRP A 450 -28.40 7.91 -1.87
N SER A 451 -28.79 7.98 -0.60
CA SER A 451 -27.99 8.61 0.45
C SER A 451 -28.20 7.85 1.76
N ARG A 452 -27.12 7.31 2.33
CA ARG A 452 -27.14 6.62 3.61
C ARG A 452 -26.93 7.61 4.75
N TYR A 453 -27.88 7.60 5.68
CA TYR A 453 -27.88 8.42 6.88
C TYR A 453 -27.61 7.50 8.09
N PRO A 454 -26.33 7.22 8.45
CA PRO A 454 -25.97 6.21 9.45
C PRO A 454 -26.63 6.43 10.83
N LEU A 455 -26.97 7.68 11.18
CA LEU A 455 -27.60 8.05 12.45
C LEU A 455 -29.01 8.66 12.26
N GLY A 456 -29.57 8.60 11.04
CA GLY A 456 -30.73 9.39 10.65
C GLY A 456 -30.43 10.90 10.47
N ASP A 457 -31.42 11.74 10.75
CA ASP A 457 -31.39 13.19 10.60
C ASP A 457 -31.95 13.86 11.88
N GLY A 458 -31.47 15.07 12.18
CA GLY A 458 -31.76 15.78 13.43
C GLY A 458 -30.55 15.90 14.37
N PRO A 459 -30.66 16.65 15.49
CA PRO A 459 -29.52 16.95 16.35
C PRO A 459 -28.80 15.70 16.90
N GLN A 460 -27.51 15.59 16.60
CA GLN A 460 -26.61 14.52 17.03
C GLN A 460 -25.43 15.12 17.81
N LYS A 461 -24.90 14.36 18.77
CA LYS A 461 -23.62 14.67 19.44
C LYS A 461 -22.66 13.50 19.26
N PHE A 462 -21.43 13.79 18.86
CA PHE A 462 -20.29 12.88 19.04
C PHE A 462 -19.43 13.34 20.22
N ASN A 463 -18.89 12.36 20.95
CA ASN A 463 -17.85 12.58 21.94
C ASN A 463 -16.50 12.29 21.29
N ARG A 464 -15.40 12.83 21.84
CA ARG A 464 -14.06 12.51 21.36
C ARG A 464 -13.80 11.00 21.39
N GLY A 465 -13.34 10.46 20.26
CA GLY A 465 -13.09 9.02 20.07
C GLY A 465 -14.30 8.22 19.59
N THR A 466 -15.46 8.86 19.32
CA THR A 466 -16.53 8.22 18.53
C THR A 466 -16.04 8.04 17.08
N VAL A 467 -16.14 6.81 16.55
CA VAL A 467 -15.73 6.47 15.17
C VAL A 467 -16.86 5.74 14.47
N ILE A 468 -17.24 6.20 13.27
CA ILE A 468 -18.08 5.45 12.33
C ILE A 468 -17.19 4.87 11.23
N SER A 469 -17.40 3.63 10.83
CA SER A 469 -16.65 2.95 9.77
C SER A 469 -17.58 2.24 8.78
N GLN A 470 -17.30 2.40 7.48
CA GLN A 470 -18.00 1.72 6.38
C GLN A 470 -17.04 0.96 5.46
N LYS A 471 -17.53 -0.15 4.90
CA LYS A 471 -16.94 -0.89 3.80
C LYS A 471 -18.03 -1.46 2.90
N ASN A 472 -18.02 -1.06 1.64
CA ASN A 472 -19.01 -1.41 0.62
C ASN A 472 -18.30 -1.86 -0.67
N ALA A 473 -18.90 -2.79 -1.40
CA ALA A 473 -18.53 -3.10 -2.78
C ALA A 473 -19.54 -2.48 -3.75
N TYR A 474 -19.07 -1.88 -4.83
CA TYR A 474 -19.89 -1.24 -5.86
C TYR A 474 -19.70 -2.02 -7.15
N SER A 475 -20.74 -2.78 -7.52
CA SER A 475 -20.72 -3.62 -8.71
C SER A 475 -21.36 -2.89 -9.89
N VAL A 476 -20.76 -3.09 -11.06
CA VAL A 476 -21.31 -2.76 -12.38
C VAL A 476 -21.73 -4.03 -13.15
N ALA A 477 -21.83 -5.18 -12.47
CA ALA A 477 -22.22 -6.46 -13.07
C ALA A 477 -23.51 -6.33 -13.89
N PRO A 478 -23.69 -7.12 -14.96
CA PRO A 478 -24.97 -7.13 -15.67
C PRO A 478 -26.07 -7.63 -14.73
N PHE A 479 -27.29 -7.13 -14.89
CA PHE A 479 -28.48 -7.63 -14.20
C PHE A 479 -29.30 -8.49 -15.18
N PRO A 480 -28.98 -9.78 -15.36
CA PRO A 480 -29.55 -10.63 -16.41
C PRO A 480 -31.06 -10.86 -16.25
N GLU A 481 -31.71 -11.37 -17.29
CA GLU A 481 -33.14 -11.72 -17.24
C GLU A 481 -33.44 -12.99 -16.43
N GLN A 482 -32.41 -13.77 -16.11
CA GLN A 482 -32.48 -15.04 -15.40
C GLN A 482 -31.38 -15.08 -14.34
N ASP A 483 -31.70 -15.63 -13.17
CA ASP A 483 -30.77 -15.82 -12.03
C ASP A 483 -30.16 -14.54 -11.42
N ALA A 484 -30.71 -13.37 -11.77
CA ALA A 484 -30.17 -12.05 -11.42
C ALA A 484 -30.04 -11.81 -9.91
N ALA A 485 -31.07 -12.20 -9.14
CA ALA A 485 -31.06 -12.13 -7.69
C ALA A 485 -29.95 -13.02 -7.11
N HIS A 486 -29.92 -14.29 -7.48
CA HIS A 486 -28.92 -15.26 -7.03
C HIS A 486 -27.48 -14.83 -7.37
N HIS A 487 -27.23 -14.24 -8.55
CA HIS A 487 -25.92 -13.64 -8.87
C HIS A 487 -25.51 -12.53 -7.91
N VAL A 488 -26.40 -11.58 -7.60
CA VAL A 488 -26.11 -10.44 -6.71
C VAL A 488 -25.99 -10.88 -5.24
N GLU A 489 -26.89 -11.75 -4.79
CA GLU A 489 -26.89 -12.34 -3.45
C GLU A 489 -25.63 -13.18 -3.22
N ASN A 490 -25.23 -14.00 -4.21
CA ASN A 490 -23.98 -14.74 -4.15
C ASN A 490 -22.77 -13.81 -4.12
N LEU A 491 -22.74 -12.74 -4.92
CA LEU A 491 -21.64 -11.77 -4.89
C LEU A 491 -21.52 -11.12 -3.50
N GLN A 492 -22.63 -10.73 -2.86
CA GLN A 492 -22.58 -10.19 -1.50
C GLN A 492 -22.15 -11.24 -0.47
N ASN A 493 -22.74 -12.44 -0.48
CA ASN A 493 -22.43 -13.50 0.48
C ASN A 493 -20.97 -13.95 0.40
N ARG A 494 -20.42 -14.04 -0.83
CA ARG A 494 -19.01 -14.34 -1.12
C ARG A 494 -18.06 -13.27 -0.55
N LEU A 495 -18.44 -11.99 -0.61
CA LEU A 495 -17.66 -10.85 -0.09
C LEU A 495 -17.80 -10.65 1.43
N LEU A 496 -18.93 -11.06 2.02
CA LEU A 496 -19.15 -11.09 3.48
C LEU A 496 -18.40 -12.25 4.16
N GLN A 497 -18.17 -13.34 3.43
CA GLN A 497 -17.51 -14.55 3.92
C GLN A 497 -16.22 -14.79 3.13
N PRO A 498 -15.10 -14.09 3.44
CA PRO A 498 -13.82 -14.34 2.82
C PRO A 498 -13.29 -15.74 3.15
N LEU A 499 -12.34 -16.23 2.33
CA LEU A 499 -11.64 -17.49 2.59
C LEU A 499 -10.97 -17.46 3.98
N ALA A 500 -11.11 -18.54 4.75
CA ALA A 500 -10.35 -18.72 5.98
C ALA A 500 -8.89 -19.03 5.63
N VAL A 501 -7.95 -18.54 6.44
CA VAL A 501 -6.51 -18.62 6.14
C VAL A 501 -5.73 -19.22 7.31
N ALA A 502 -4.77 -20.09 7.02
CA ALA A 502 -3.94 -20.76 8.02
C ALA A 502 -2.52 -21.02 7.48
N ALA A 503 -1.56 -21.21 8.40
CA ALA A 503 -0.27 -21.76 8.03
C ALA A 503 -0.49 -23.21 7.54
N GLY A 504 0.00 -23.52 6.35
CA GLY A 504 -0.12 -24.86 5.76
C GLY A 504 0.99 -25.81 6.21
N ALA A 505 1.05 -26.96 5.56
CA ALA A 505 2.18 -27.89 5.63
C ALA A 505 2.70 -28.19 4.21
N ILE A 506 3.95 -28.62 4.08
CA ILE A 506 4.48 -29.16 2.82
C ILE A 506 3.74 -30.48 2.57
N ALA A 507 2.82 -30.48 1.60
CA ALA A 507 1.75 -31.47 1.47
C ALA A 507 2.22 -32.95 1.46
N PRO A 508 2.00 -33.72 2.54
CA PRO A 508 2.40 -35.12 2.57
C PRO A 508 1.50 -35.97 1.65
N GLY A 509 2.08 -36.72 0.72
CA GLY A 509 1.36 -37.65 -0.14
C GLY A 509 0.91 -37.10 -1.50
N THR A 510 1.22 -35.86 -1.86
CA THR A 510 1.16 -35.41 -3.26
C THR A 510 2.25 -36.08 -4.09
N ASN A 511 2.00 -36.34 -5.38
CA ASN A 511 3.06 -36.68 -6.36
C ASN A 511 3.63 -35.36 -6.92
N PRO A 512 4.77 -34.86 -6.44
CA PRO A 512 5.22 -33.50 -6.77
C PRO A 512 5.62 -33.39 -8.25
N THR A 513 5.02 -32.45 -8.96
CA THR A 513 5.39 -32.06 -10.33
C THR A 513 5.50 -30.54 -10.45
N ALA A 514 6.26 -30.07 -11.44
CA ALA A 514 6.43 -28.65 -11.73
C ALA A 514 6.82 -28.46 -13.20
N THR A 515 6.56 -27.28 -13.77
CA THR A 515 6.89 -26.95 -15.16
C THR A 515 7.55 -25.58 -15.26
N GLY A 516 8.63 -25.47 -16.05
CA GLY A 516 9.43 -24.25 -16.14
C GLY A 516 10.32 -24.07 -14.90
N ARG A 517 10.37 -22.85 -14.39
CA ARG A 517 11.16 -22.42 -13.22
C ARG A 517 10.51 -21.17 -12.60
N LEU A 518 10.69 -20.96 -11.30
CA LEU A 518 10.22 -19.76 -10.59
C LEU A 518 11.16 -18.56 -10.78
N ALA A 519 12.46 -18.83 -10.92
CA ALA A 519 13.49 -17.82 -11.14
C ALA A 519 13.61 -17.44 -12.62
N ARG A 520 13.71 -16.13 -12.94
CA ARG A 520 14.10 -15.64 -14.27
C ARG A 520 15.61 -15.82 -14.49
N ASP A 521 16.09 -15.55 -15.70
CA ASP A 521 17.53 -15.45 -15.94
C ASP A 521 18.14 -14.33 -15.10
N GLY A 522 19.35 -14.54 -14.58
CA GLY A 522 19.97 -13.66 -13.61
C GLY A 522 19.47 -13.83 -12.16
N GLU A 523 18.37 -14.55 -11.91
CA GLU A 523 17.83 -14.78 -10.55
C GLU A 523 18.34 -16.09 -9.90
N THR A 524 19.32 -16.79 -10.49
CA THR A 524 19.89 -18.04 -9.93
C THR A 524 21.40 -17.95 -9.69
N PRO A 525 22.01 -18.70 -8.75
CA PRO A 525 23.46 -18.66 -8.52
C PRO A 525 24.34 -18.96 -9.75
N ALA A 526 23.80 -19.67 -10.75
CA ALA A 526 24.49 -19.98 -11.99
C ALA A 526 24.40 -18.88 -13.07
N SER A 527 23.38 -18.01 -13.01
CA SER A 527 23.12 -16.95 -14.00
C SER A 527 23.33 -15.53 -13.44
N GLY A 528 23.28 -15.40 -12.11
CA GLY A 528 23.38 -14.16 -11.36
C GLY A 528 24.72 -13.42 -11.29
N PRO A 529 25.93 -14.01 -11.55
CA PRO A 529 27.19 -13.28 -11.33
C PRO A 529 27.31 -11.92 -12.04
N LEU A 530 26.80 -11.81 -13.29
CA LEU A 530 26.73 -10.55 -14.03
C LEU A 530 25.83 -9.53 -13.32
N LYS A 531 24.68 -9.99 -12.81
CA LYS A 531 23.71 -9.17 -12.09
C LYS A 531 24.22 -8.70 -10.74
N THR A 532 24.99 -9.54 -10.03
CA THR A 532 25.75 -9.15 -8.83
C THR A 532 26.76 -8.05 -9.14
N ALA A 533 27.58 -8.22 -10.19
CA ALA A 533 28.58 -7.22 -10.59
C ALA A 533 27.95 -5.85 -10.93
N ILE A 534 26.76 -5.83 -11.54
CA ILE A 534 26.00 -4.59 -11.79
C ILE A 534 25.49 -3.97 -10.49
N TRP A 535 24.92 -4.78 -9.58
CA TRP A 535 24.49 -4.28 -8.25
C TRP A 535 25.67 -3.70 -7.46
N ASP A 536 26.85 -4.31 -7.53
CA ASP A 536 28.05 -3.82 -6.84
C ASP A 536 28.59 -2.53 -7.51
N ALA A 537 28.62 -2.46 -8.84
CA ALA A 537 28.97 -1.22 -9.54
C ALA A 537 28.00 -0.06 -9.25
N LEU A 538 26.69 -0.35 -9.09
CA LEU A 538 25.69 0.64 -8.67
C LEU A 538 25.91 1.13 -7.21
N ARG A 539 26.62 0.38 -6.35
CA ARG A 539 27.02 0.80 -5.00
C ARG A 539 28.19 1.78 -4.97
N GLU A 540 28.94 1.91 -6.06
CA GLU A 540 30.05 2.87 -6.15
C GLU A 540 29.57 4.29 -6.45
N ILE A 541 28.39 4.44 -7.06
CA ILE A 541 27.83 5.72 -7.51
C ILE A 541 27.14 6.44 -6.35
N ARG A 542 27.65 7.63 -5.99
CA ARG A 542 27.27 8.37 -4.78
C ARG A 542 26.23 9.47 -5.05
N ASP A 543 25.33 9.72 -4.09
CA ASP A 543 24.53 10.95 -4.06
C ASP A 543 25.36 12.08 -3.45
N GLU A 544 25.87 12.93 -4.33
CA GLU A 544 26.84 13.96 -3.97
C GLU A 544 26.22 15.19 -3.32
N GLN A 545 24.89 15.29 -3.27
CA GLN A 545 24.21 16.29 -2.45
C GLN A 545 24.36 15.96 -0.95
N LEU A 546 24.82 14.76 -0.61
CA LEU A 546 25.08 14.28 0.75
C LEU A 546 26.58 14.38 1.10
N TYR A 547 27.16 15.57 0.92
CA TYR A 547 28.61 15.90 0.86
C TYR A 547 29.60 15.27 1.86
N ARG A 548 29.15 14.66 2.97
CA ARG A 548 30.00 14.11 4.04
C ARG A 548 29.79 12.61 4.31
N ILE A 549 28.72 12.01 3.80
CA ILE A 549 28.35 10.62 4.13
C ILE A 549 28.51 9.72 2.91
N ASP A 550 28.91 8.47 3.15
CA ASP A 550 29.05 7.47 2.08
C ASP A 550 27.68 6.87 1.77
N ALA A 551 26.97 7.52 0.85
CA ALA A 551 25.59 7.22 0.50
C ALA A 551 25.48 7.01 -1.03
N ASN A 552 25.26 5.76 -1.43
CA ASN A 552 25.18 5.33 -2.83
C ASN A 552 23.75 4.98 -3.26
N LEU A 553 23.53 4.86 -4.57
CA LEU A 553 22.20 4.64 -5.16
C LEU A 553 21.45 3.42 -4.61
N VAL A 554 22.17 2.33 -4.32
CA VAL A 554 21.59 1.07 -3.84
C VAL A 554 21.26 1.16 -2.35
N ASP A 555 22.18 1.68 -1.54
CA ASP A 555 21.98 1.81 -0.10
C ASP A 555 20.97 2.91 0.28
N LEU A 556 20.83 3.93 -0.57
CA LEU A 556 19.74 4.91 -0.52
C LEU A 556 18.38 4.37 -1.04
N GLY A 557 18.31 3.13 -1.55
CA GLY A 557 17.06 2.56 -2.05
C GLY A 557 16.50 3.26 -3.30
N LEU A 558 17.36 3.92 -4.10
CA LEU A 558 16.96 4.66 -5.29
C LEU A 558 16.76 3.74 -6.51
N VAL A 559 17.38 2.56 -6.52
CA VAL A 559 17.18 1.53 -7.55
C VAL A 559 16.06 0.59 -7.10
N TYR A 560 14.96 0.56 -7.86
CA TYR A 560 13.78 -0.28 -7.59
C TYR A 560 13.85 -1.64 -8.28
N ASP A 561 14.44 -1.70 -9.47
CA ASP A 561 14.60 -2.94 -10.22
C ASP A 561 15.87 -2.91 -11.07
N LEU A 562 16.42 -4.09 -11.33
CA LEU A 562 17.51 -4.32 -12.25
C LEU A 562 17.19 -5.58 -13.05
N ARG A 563 17.28 -5.50 -14.37
CA ARG A 563 17.10 -6.64 -15.28
C ARG A 563 18.24 -6.72 -16.26
N VAL A 564 18.54 -7.93 -16.71
CA VAL A 564 19.61 -8.19 -17.68
C VAL A 564 19.10 -9.20 -18.72
N HIS A 565 19.00 -8.77 -19.98
CA HIS A 565 18.62 -9.62 -21.12
C HIS A 565 19.47 -9.24 -22.32
N ASP A 566 20.00 -10.23 -23.04
CA ASP A 566 20.77 -10.06 -24.29
C ASP A 566 21.80 -8.90 -24.31
N GLY A 567 22.56 -8.75 -23.21
CA GLY A 567 23.57 -7.69 -23.04
C GLY A 567 23.02 -6.31 -22.66
N VAL A 568 21.71 -6.16 -22.52
CA VAL A 568 21.03 -4.94 -22.08
C VAL A 568 20.80 -4.97 -20.57
N ALA A 569 21.37 -4.00 -19.85
CA ALA A 569 21.02 -3.71 -18.46
C ALA A 569 19.87 -2.69 -18.41
N GLU A 570 18.72 -3.09 -17.87
CA GLU A 570 17.59 -2.20 -17.57
C GLU A 570 17.53 -1.90 -16.08
N ILE A 571 17.65 -0.62 -15.73
CA ILE A 571 17.55 -0.12 -14.36
C ILE A 571 16.24 0.67 -14.23
N LEU A 572 15.42 0.35 -13.23
CA LEU A 572 14.30 1.21 -12.81
C LEU A 572 14.72 1.97 -11.55
N MET A 573 14.66 3.29 -11.58
CA MET A 573 15.03 4.14 -10.44
C MET A 573 13.98 5.19 -10.04
N THR A 574 14.12 5.73 -8.85
CA THR A 574 13.30 6.79 -8.24
C THR A 574 14.18 7.95 -7.74
N MET A 575 13.56 8.99 -7.19
CA MET A 575 14.22 10.00 -6.34
C MET A 575 13.40 10.22 -5.05
N PRO A 576 14.02 10.64 -3.92
CA PRO A 576 13.30 10.75 -2.65
C PRO A 576 12.13 11.74 -2.65
N HIS A 577 12.17 12.76 -3.52
CA HIS A 577 11.09 13.73 -3.69
C HIS A 577 11.18 14.45 -5.05
N ARG A 578 10.05 15.01 -5.51
CA ARG A 578 9.94 15.69 -6.81
C ARG A 578 10.72 17.00 -6.93
N GLY A 579 11.24 17.51 -5.81
CA GLY A 579 12.20 18.63 -5.79
C GLY A 579 13.57 18.28 -6.36
N ARG A 580 13.87 17.00 -6.61
CA ARG A 580 15.06 16.52 -7.33
C ARG A 580 14.66 15.84 -8.66
N PRO A 581 14.17 16.60 -9.68
CA PRO A 581 13.66 16.00 -10.92
C PRO A 581 14.77 15.55 -11.88
N VAL A 582 16.00 16.05 -11.75
CA VAL A 582 17.12 15.82 -12.68
C VAL A 582 17.86 14.52 -12.34
N TYR A 583 17.16 13.39 -12.36
CA TYR A 583 17.75 12.07 -12.09
C TYR A 583 18.83 11.68 -13.13
N GLN A 584 18.84 12.32 -14.30
CA GLN A 584 19.84 12.15 -15.36
C GLN A 584 21.27 12.46 -14.88
N TYR A 585 21.43 13.21 -13.79
CA TYR A 585 22.69 13.41 -13.05
C TYR A 585 23.38 12.09 -12.69
N PHE A 586 22.60 11.05 -12.37
CA PHE A 586 23.12 9.71 -12.09
C PHE A 586 23.23 8.83 -13.34
N VAL A 587 22.46 9.10 -14.40
CA VAL A 587 22.39 8.23 -15.59
C VAL A 587 23.65 8.32 -16.45
N THR A 588 24.24 9.51 -16.53
CA THR A 588 25.46 9.82 -17.30
C THR A 588 26.39 10.68 -16.46
N GLN A 589 27.61 10.95 -16.94
CA GLN A 589 28.57 11.90 -16.35
C GLN A 589 28.01 13.35 -16.34
N GLY A 590 27.12 13.65 -15.39
CA GLY A 590 26.16 14.76 -15.42
C GLY A 590 26.56 16.05 -14.69
N GLY A 591 27.84 16.21 -14.38
CA GLY A 591 28.36 17.28 -13.51
C GLY A 591 28.45 16.86 -12.04
N GLY A 592 28.96 17.76 -11.18
CA GLY A 592 29.20 17.47 -9.77
C GLY A 592 30.65 17.11 -9.45
N ARG A 593 30.86 16.07 -8.63
CA ARG A 593 32.17 15.47 -8.32
C ARG A 593 32.26 13.99 -8.74
N ASN A 594 31.16 13.37 -9.18
CA ASN A 594 31.06 11.99 -9.64
C ASN A 594 31.90 11.85 -10.91
N THR A 595 32.83 10.89 -10.90
CA THR A 595 33.70 10.63 -12.04
C THR A 595 32.96 9.95 -13.19
N GLU A 596 31.94 9.15 -12.88
CA GLU A 596 31.17 8.34 -13.83
C GLU A 596 29.70 8.23 -13.38
N GLY A 597 28.77 8.08 -14.32
CA GLY A 597 27.37 7.76 -14.05
C GLY A 597 27.08 6.28 -14.25
N ILE A 598 25.80 5.90 -14.12
CA ILE A 598 25.30 4.53 -14.29
C ILE A 598 25.70 3.97 -15.65
N ARG A 599 25.58 4.75 -16.73
CA ARG A 599 25.96 4.28 -18.07
C ARG A 599 27.45 4.05 -18.20
N GLU A 600 28.27 5.01 -17.81
CA GLU A 600 29.73 4.94 -17.97
C GLU A 600 30.34 3.83 -17.11
N ARG A 601 29.81 3.63 -15.88
CA ARG A 601 30.27 2.57 -14.98
C ARG A 601 29.83 1.17 -15.42
N LEU A 602 28.58 1.01 -15.87
CA LEU A 602 28.05 -0.32 -16.24
C LEU A 602 28.50 -0.81 -17.63
N LEU A 603 28.79 0.09 -18.58
CA LEU A 603 29.39 -0.27 -19.87
C LEU A 603 30.85 -0.76 -19.78
N GLN A 604 31.46 -0.76 -18.59
CA GLN A 604 32.77 -1.36 -18.33
C GLN A 604 32.67 -2.84 -17.91
N ILE A 605 31.46 -3.36 -17.66
CA ILE A 605 31.25 -4.73 -17.21
C ILE A 605 31.19 -5.65 -18.43
N GLU A 606 32.04 -6.68 -18.45
CA GLU A 606 32.05 -7.68 -19.52
C GLU A 606 30.67 -8.35 -19.65
N GLY A 607 30.11 -8.32 -20.87
CA GLY A 607 28.77 -8.82 -21.15
C GLY A 607 27.65 -7.75 -21.12
N ILE A 608 27.95 -6.48 -20.87
CA ILE A 608 27.00 -5.36 -21.04
C ILE A 608 27.33 -4.54 -22.28
N GLU A 609 26.39 -4.51 -23.23
CA GLU A 609 26.46 -3.77 -24.49
C GLU A 609 25.61 -2.48 -24.45
N GLN A 610 24.53 -2.47 -23.66
CA GLN A 610 23.60 -1.34 -23.58
C GLN A 610 23.06 -1.13 -22.16
N VAL A 611 22.86 0.14 -21.77
CA VAL A 611 22.35 0.54 -20.45
C VAL A 611 21.15 1.49 -20.59
N ILE A 612 19.98 1.00 -20.19
CA ILE A 612 18.70 1.73 -20.18
C ILE A 612 18.37 2.08 -18.73
N VAL A 613 18.09 3.35 -18.45
CA VAL A 613 17.66 3.79 -17.12
C VAL A 613 16.27 4.42 -17.22
N ASN A 614 15.28 3.67 -16.73
CA ASN A 614 13.89 4.06 -16.63
C ASN A 614 13.63 4.71 -15.26
N PHE A 615 12.62 5.58 -15.21
CA PHE A 615 12.33 6.38 -14.01
C PHE A 615 10.87 6.26 -13.58
N THR A 616 10.61 6.19 -12.27
CA THR A 616 9.25 6.15 -11.69
C THR A 616 9.13 7.01 -10.43
N TRP A 617 7.92 7.54 -10.20
CA TRP A 617 7.49 8.11 -8.91
C TRP A 617 6.62 7.13 -8.09
N HIS A 618 6.33 5.95 -8.63
CA HIS A 618 5.40 4.96 -8.07
C HIS A 618 6.06 3.59 -7.91
N PRO A 619 5.99 2.96 -6.71
CA PRO A 619 5.57 3.57 -5.45
C PRO A 619 6.46 4.78 -5.09
N ALA A 620 6.02 5.63 -4.15
CA ALA A 620 6.86 6.69 -3.63
C ALA A 620 8.05 6.12 -2.84
N TRP A 621 9.16 6.85 -2.80
CA TRP A 621 10.33 6.49 -1.98
C TRP A 621 10.04 6.70 -0.49
N THR A 622 10.49 5.77 0.35
CA THR A 622 10.39 5.86 1.83
C THR A 622 11.69 5.37 2.50
N PRO A 623 11.94 5.72 3.78
CA PRO A 623 13.09 5.22 4.54
C PRO A 623 13.16 3.69 4.74
N ASP A 624 12.10 2.96 4.37
CA ASP A 624 12.01 1.49 4.40
C ASP A 624 12.78 0.84 3.24
N LEU A 625 13.03 1.61 2.18
CA LEU A 625 13.85 1.20 1.03
C LEU A 625 15.36 1.32 1.31
N LEU A 626 15.74 1.98 2.41
CA LEU A 626 17.14 2.12 2.84
C LEU A 626 17.68 0.78 3.37
N THR A 627 18.89 0.43 2.92
CA THR A 627 19.59 -0.75 3.44
C THR A 627 20.17 -0.52 4.84
N ASN A 628 20.76 -1.56 5.43
CA ASN A 628 21.46 -1.46 6.72
C ASN A 628 22.69 -0.55 6.67
N ALA A 629 23.27 -0.32 5.49
CA ALA A 629 24.31 0.68 5.30
C ALA A 629 23.69 2.08 5.18
N GLY A 630 22.70 2.28 4.29
CA GLY A 630 22.07 3.57 4.05
C GLY A 630 21.42 4.18 5.30
N ARG A 631 20.74 3.37 6.13
CA ARG A 631 20.18 3.83 7.41
C ARG A 631 21.28 4.32 8.37
N ARG A 632 22.40 3.59 8.48
CA ARG A 632 23.55 4.01 9.32
C ARG A 632 24.18 5.29 8.81
N SER A 633 24.40 5.44 7.49
CA SER A 633 24.92 6.66 6.88
C SER A 633 24.02 7.89 7.09
N LEU A 634 22.72 7.68 7.35
CA LEU A 634 21.72 8.72 7.61
C LEU A 634 21.34 8.87 9.10
N GLY A 635 22.08 8.23 10.02
CA GLY A 635 21.80 8.28 11.46
C GLY A 635 20.49 7.62 11.89
N LEU A 636 19.86 6.81 11.03
CA LEU A 636 18.61 6.13 11.32
C LEU A 636 18.85 4.78 12.04
N PRO A 637 17.94 4.37 12.94
CA PRO A 637 18.03 3.07 13.59
C PRO A 637 17.95 1.94 12.57
N VAL A 638 18.95 1.08 12.58
CA VAL A 638 18.87 -0.31 12.07
C VAL A 638 18.25 -1.20 13.16
N GLY A 639 17.78 -2.39 12.78
CA GLY A 639 17.49 -3.44 13.75
C GLY A 639 18.75 -3.84 14.55
N PRO A 640 18.56 -4.40 15.77
CA PRO A 640 19.66 -4.92 16.60
C PRO A 640 20.45 -6.04 15.91
#